data_AF-A0A5C3N9Y0-F1
#
_entry.id   AF-A0A5C3N9Y0-F1
#
_cell.length_a   1.000
_cell.length_b   1.000
_cell.length_c   1.000
_cell.angle_alpha   90.00
_cell.angle_beta   90.00
_cell.angle_gamma   90.00
#
_symmetry.space_group_name_H-M   'P 1'
#
loop_
_entity.id
_entity.type
_entity.pdbx_description
1 polymer ?
#
loop_
_entity_poly.entity_id
_entity_poly.type
_entity_poly.pdbx_seq_one_letter_code
_entity_poly.pdbx_strand_id
1 'polypeptide(L)'
;MVFHSLSSNTGRLVRVFLLAIVADHPAMCKLCGFADHRHKEAPCTKCHVPHDELFSEESLRNEYQPRNGDEHKARCWEYKNLQTEEDKNAFFQEFGSRWTEFARLKYFDLVRYTLIDPMHNMLLGLAKNQWYVRWIQTKSLRAPTPKSERELGIIHRFLGTFESPLWAGNLPLKVGEPAGGSLTADEYKFATTVPFPIIIPTIWDLFLETSHHQNVKDMEKYTAELEEYKRELEDWESREAQRKKRSESSLSKTKGKGRDDPKPESPTRPSQRLDPEEPGMFLGFATALKLLLGRSIDERTIVRALELLQDYLLQYREIYGEEAMKPNHHWVVHQPDQIRDYGPVYGFWLFLIERLNKILKNYNTNSQKRGQMEITLMRQFGRDKRAQSVIIAAGKCAVHPAELKVAQRLLDRPGEERGTVQAAASGSDRFPRCEALDDAGSLLHIDIGPPTSRSRTPLSSAAIRHLHDFYNTNGERRVYYHTSRDRPRGAHPISTDAVFYEYAILDGRRIIPTSRNLRKNCGSSIVKVSLEGQVLGGELVAIFHHPQKGADNTILWAEMRWMKELDLVPVEGDPWRHYPELELRCWALDEYHDSGDPDAPPRFIPFPSIQCQLARGRCDWVEPALWVTITLDRHPTAFFDEADDEWIN
;
A
#
# COMPACT_ATOMS: atom_id res chain seq x y z
N MET A 1 30.10 -19.57 -11.21
CA MET A 1 30.23 -20.31 -9.92
C MET A 1 29.75 -21.73 -10.12
N VAL A 2 30.30 -22.73 -9.41
CA VAL A 2 29.80 -24.12 -9.46
C VAL A 2 28.83 -24.33 -8.29
N PHE A 3 27.54 -24.46 -8.59
CA PHE A 3 26.48 -24.65 -7.60
C PHE A 3 26.17 -26.14 -7.44
N HIS A 4 26.19 -26.65 -6.21
CA HIS A 4 25.89 -28.06 -5.92
C HIS A 4 24.42 -28.19 -5.51
N SER A 5 23.72 -29.17 -6.09
CA SER A 5 22.31 -29.47 -5.76
C SER A 5 22.17 -30.96 -5.42
N LEU A 6 21.12 -31.33 -4.69
CA LEU A 6 20.83 -32.72 -4.32
C LEU A 6 20.72 -33.66 -5.53
N SER A 7 20.40 -33.13 -6.72
CA SER A 7 20.27 -33.89 -7.96
C SER A 7 21.55 -33.94 -8.82
N SER A 8 22.63 -33.24 -8.43
CA SER A 8 23.86 -33.16 -9.25
C SER A 8 25.11 -33.06 -8.36
N ASN A 9 25.67 -34.22 -7.99
CA ASN A 9 26.85 -34.32 -7.13
C ASN A 9 28.14 -33.73 -7.75
N THR A 10 28.17 -33.55 -9.07
CA THR A 10 29.29 -32.92 -9.81
C THR A 10 29.21 -31.39 -9.84
N GLY A 11 28.13 -30.80 -9.31
CA GLY A 11 27.86 -29.37 -9.41
C GLY A 11 27.42 -28.92 -10.81
N ARG A 12 26.83 -27.74 -10.90
CA ARG A 12 26.43 -27.07 -12.16
C ARG A 12 27.15 -25.76 -12.30
N LEU A 13 27.69 -25.48 -13.49
CA LEU A 13 28.22 -24.16 -13.80
C LEU A 13 27.05 -23.18 -13.95
N VAL A 14 26.99 -22.18 -13.07
CA VAL A 14 25.98 -21.11 -13.10
C VAL A 14 26.67 -19.78 -13.41
N ARG A 15 26.11 -19.04 -14.36
CA ARG A 15 26.41 -17.63 -14.61
C ARG A 15 25.45 -16.79 -13.78
N VAL A 16 25.99 -15.86 -13.02
CA VAL A 16 25.22 -14.96 -12.15
C VAL A 16 25.45 -13.53 -12.65
N PHE A 17 24.38 -12.77 -12.76
CA PHE A 17 24.39 -11.36 -13.13
C PHE A 17 23.72 -10.57 -12.01
N LEU A 18 24.30 -9.44 -11.61
CA LEU A 18 23.72 -8.54 -10.63
C LEU A 18 22.80 -7.56 -11.36
N LEU A 19 21.50 -7.66 -11.12
CA LEU A 19 20.49 -6.87 -11.84
C LEU A 19 20.27 -5.48 -11.21
N ALA A 20 20.20 -5.41 -9.88
CA ALA A 20 19.94 -4.18 -9.15
C ALA A 20 20.45 -4.26 -7.71
N ILE A 21 20.70 -3.09 -7.12
CA ILE A 21 20.90 -2.90 -5.69
C ILE A 21 19.69 -2.15 -5.17
N VAL A 22 18.92 -2.82 -4.31
CA VAL A 22 17.78 -2.22 -3.61
C VAL A 22 18.07 -2.27 -2.11
N ALA A 23 18.07 -1.10 -1.48
CA ALA A 23 18.33 -0.96 -0.05
C ALA A 23 17.66 0.31 0.49
N ASP A 24 17.72 0.54 1.80
CA ASP A 24 17.41 1.87 2.33
C ASP A 24 18.44 2.91 1.84
N HIS A 25 18.10 4.20 1.93
CA HIS A 25 18.96 5.27 1.41
C HIS A 25 20.39 5.23 2.00
N PRO A 26 20.58 5.10 3.33
CA PRO A 26 21.92 5.02 3.89
C PRO A 26 22.75 3.83 3.40
N ALA A 27 22.14 2.65 3.23
CA ALA A 27 22.85 1.47 2.74
C ALA A 27 23.15 1.58 1.25
N MET A 28 22.23 2.07 0.41
CA MET A 28 22.51 2.25 -1.02
C MET A 28 23.64 3.24 -1.26
N CYS A 29 23.70 4.34 -0.50
CA CYS A 29 24.78 5.32 -0.64
C CYS A 29 26.14 4.71 -0.26
N LYS A 30 26.17 3.84 0.75
CA LYS A 30 27.39 3.10 1.14
C LYS A 30 27.79 2.07 0.09
N LEU A 31 26.83 1.28 -0.39
CA LEU A 31 27.08 0.22 -1.36
C LEU A 31 27.50 0.78 -2.72
N CYS A 32 26.92 1.87 -3.18
CA CYS A 32 27.09 2.36 -4.55
C CYS A 32 27.99 3.59 -4.65
N GLY A 33 28.60 4.00 -3.54
CA GLY A 33 29.59 5.07 -3.52
C GLY A 33 29.00 6.47 -3.64
N PHE A 34 27.74 6.68 -3.27
CA PHE A 34 27.11 8.00 -3.22
C PHE A 34 27.29 8.66 -1.85
N ALA A 35 27.18 9.98 -1.84
CA ALA A 35 26.95 10.76 -0.64
C ALA A 35 25.53 10.57 -0.10
N ASP A 36 25.34 10.94 1.16
CA ASP A 36 24.04 10.93 1.83
C ASP A 36 23.27 12.23 1.52
N HIS A 37 21.95 12.21 1.74
CA HIS A 37 21.03 13.34 1.51
C HIS A 37 21.43 14.69 2.11
N ARG A 38 22.35 14.72 3.09
CA ARG A 38 22.85 15.95 3.73
C ARG A 38 24.02 16.61 2.99
N HIS A 39 24.48 16.01 1.90
CA HIS A 39 25.58 16.55 1.12
C HIS A 39 25.15 17.78 0.34
N LYS A 40 25.96 18.85 0.36
CA LYS A 40 25.62 20.14 -0.27
C LYS A 40 25.43 20.03 -1.78
N GLU A 41 26.40 19.44 -2.47
CA GLU A 41 26.42 19.37 -3.94
C GLU A 41 25.72 18.13 -4.53
N ALA A 42 25.41 17.14 -3.71
CA ALA A 42 25.09 15.78 -4.19
C ALA A 42 24.13 15.01 -3.26
N PRO A 43 22.99 15.60 -2.85
CA PRO A 43 22.01 14.96 -1.97
C PRO A 43 21.20 13.84 -2.64
N CYS A 44 21.12 13.83 -3.97
CA CYS A 44 20.35 12.84 -4.74
C CYS A 44 21.27 11.84 -5.45
N THR A 45 20.86 10.57 -5.49
CA THR A 45 21.58 9.49 -6.20
C THR A 45 21.20 9.37 -7.67
N LYS A 46 20.20 10.13 -8.12
CA LYS A 46 19.61 10.02 -9.46
C LYS A 46 19.82 11.24 -10.35
N CYS A 47 19.83 12.45 -9.80
CA CYS A 47 20.05 13.69 -10.53
C CYS A 47 21.09 14.60 -9.86
N HIS A 48 21.34 15.74 -10.50
CA HIS A 48 22.33 16.75 -10.10
C HIS A 48 21.74 17.91 -9.27
N VAL A 49 20.56 17.75 -8.66
CA VAL A 49 19.98 18.78 -7.77
C VAL A 49 20.90 19.08 -6.58
N PRO A 50 21.22 20.34 -6.27
CA PRO A 50 21.95 20.72 -5.07
C PRO A 50 21.02 20.71 -3.84
N HIS A 51 21.60 20.71 -2.64
CA HIS A 51 20.83 20.55 -1.39
C HIS A 51 19.87 21.70 -1.09
N ASP A 52 20.27 22.93 -1.38
CA ASP A 52 19.46 24.14 -1.19
C ASP A 52 18.27 24.20 -2.15
N GLU A 53 18.37 23.58 -3.32
CA GLU A 53 17.28 23.51 -4.31
C GLU A 53 16.52 22.18 -4.28
N LEU A 54 16.74 21.33 -3.28
CA LEU A 54 16.13 19.99 -3.21
C LEU A 54 14.59 20.04 -3.24
N PHE A 55 13.97 21.14 -2.82
CA PHE A 55 12.53 21.36 -2.82
C PHE A 55 12.07 22.47 -3.79
N SER A 56 12.95 22.89 -4.70
CA SER A 56 12.60 23.80 -5.79
C SER A 56 11.52 23.17 -6.68
N GLU A 57 10.79 24.00 -7.43
CA GLU A 57 9.75 23.49 -8.33
C GLU A 57 10.34 22.58 -9.41
N GLU A 58 11.48 22.96 -9.99
CA GLU A 58 12.26 22.15 -10.95
C GLU A 58 12.62 20.78 -10.35
N SER A 59 12.97 20.73 -9.06
CA SER A 59 13.33 19.50 -8.35
C SER A 59 12.13 18.57 -8.17
N LEU A 60 10.99 19.14 -7.78
CA LEU A 60 9.76 18.39 -7.56
C LEU A 60 9.08 17.98 -8.87
N ARG A 61 9.39 18.65 -9.99
CA ARG A 61 8.98 18.28 -11.34
C ARG A 61 9.92 17.31 -12.06
N ASN A 62 11.00 16.87 -11.40
CA ASN A 62 12.03 16.01 -11.99
C ASN A 62 12.74 16.62 -13.22
N GLU A 63 13.01 17.92 -13.20
CA GLU A 63 13.56 18.66 -14.34
C GLU A 63 15.10 18.79 -14.29
N TYR A 64 15.73 18.47 -13.15
CA TYR A 64 17.19 18.45 -13.05
C TYR A 64 17.83 17.37 -13.91
N GLN A 65 19.01 17.69 -14.44
CA GLN A 65 19.79 16.75 -15.24
C GLN A 65 20.05 15.43 -14.50
N PRO A 66 19.76 14.27 -15.15
CA PRO A 66 20.03 12.97 -14.56
C PRO A 66 21.53 12.71 -14.45
N ARG A 67 21.94 11.96 -13.44
CA ARG A 67 23.33 11.52 -13.28
C ARG A 67 23.72 10.53 -14.34
N ASN A 68 24.97 10.61 -14.80
CA ASN A 68 25.54 9.64 -15.70
C ASN A 68 26.25 8.50 -14.93
N GLY A 69 25.89 7.25 -15.23
CA GLY A 69 26.45 6.07 -14.59
C GLY A 69 27.93 5.83 -14.87
N ASP A 70 28.40 6.14 -16.07
CA ASP A 70 29.81 5.99 -16.45
C ASP A 70 30.66 7.09 -15.84
N GLU A 71 30.14 8.31 -15.74
CA GLU A 71 30.79 9.40 -15.01
C GLU A 71 30.92 9.08 -13.51
N HIS A 72 29.84 8.61 -12.87
CA HIS A 72 29.90 8.20 -11.45
C HIS A 72 30.93 7.07 -11.24
N LYS A 73 30.99 6.12 -12.15
CA LYS A 73 31.99 5.03 -12.14
C LYS A 73 33.41 5.55 -12.32
N ALA A 74 33.64 6.52 -13.21
CA ALA A 74 34.93 7.17 -13.39
C ALA A 74 35.38 7.89 -12.10
N ARG A 75 34.46 8.65 -11.48
CA ARG A 75 34.70 9.33 -10.20
C ARG A 75 35.02 8.34 -9.07
N CYS A 76 34.38 7.17 -9.02
CA CYS A 76 34.75 6.12 -8.08
C CYS A 76 36.21 5.68 -8.25
N TRP A 77 36.68 5.50 -9.49
CA TRP A 77 38.06 5.12 -9.78
C TRP A 77 39.06 6.24 -9.46
N GLU A 78 38.71 7.49 -9.75
CA GLU A 78 39.52 8.65 -9.36
C GLU A 78 39.69 8.72 -7.85
N TYR A 79 38.59 8.64 -7.09
CA TYR A 79 38.63 8.59 -5.63
C TYR A 79 39.54 7.47 -5.10
N LYS A 80 39.50 6.29 -5.73
CA LYS A 80 40.34 5.15 -5.33
C LYS A 80 41.83 5.41 -5.54
N ASN A 81 42.19 6.18 -6.56
CA ASN A 81 43.57 6.47 -6.92
C ASN A 81 44.18 7.60 -6.08
N LEU A 82 43.36 8.36 -5.34
CA LEU A 82 43.82 9.37 -4.39
C LEU A 82 44.60 8.73 -3.24
N GLN A 83 45.76 9.33 -2.90
CA GLN A 83 46.70 8.76 -1.94
C GLN A 83 46.44 9.22 -0.50
N THR A 84 46.04 10.48 -0.31
CA THR A 84 45.84 11.07 1.02
C THR A 84 44.36 11.06 1.42
N GLU A 85 44.09 11.06 2.72
CA GLU A 85 42.71 11.16 3.22
C GLU A 85 42.17 12.59 3.07
N GLU A 86 43.05 13.59 3.08
CA GLU A 86 42.71 14.98 2.80
C GLU A 86 42.18 15.15 1.37
N ASP A 87 42.87 14.59 0.38
CA ASP A 87 42.42 14.65 -1.03
C ASP A 87 41.10 13.89 -1.22
N LYS A 88 40.94 12.73 -0.58
CA LYS A 88 39.69 11.96 -0.62
C LYS A 88 38.54 12.73 0.00
N ASN A 89 38.76 13.40 1.13
CA ASN A 89 37.75 14.20 1.78
C ASN A 89 37.36 15.40 0.91
N ALA A 90 38.33 16.10 0.31
CA ALA A 90 38.06 17.21 -0.62
C ALA A 90 37.26 16.73 -1.85
N PHE A 91 37.69 15.64 -2.48
CA PHE A 91 36.99 15.03 -3.62
C PHE A 91 35.57 14.61 -3.25
N PHE A 92 35.38 14.02 -2.08
CA PHE A 92 34.04 13.64 -1.62
C PHE A 92 33.15 14.86 -1.40
N GLN A 93 33.66 15.96 -0.85
CA GLN A 93 32.90 17.20 -0.67
C GLN A 93 32.51 17.87 -1.99
N GLU A 94 33.32 17.73 -3.03
CA GLU A 94 33.05 18.30 -4.35
C GLU A 94 32.06 17.43 -5.14
N PHE A 95 32.30 16.12 -5.22
CA PHE A 95 31.57 15.24 -6.14
C PHE A 95 30.54 14.33 -5.48
N GLY A 96 30.53 14.26 -4.14
CA GLY A 96 29.68 13.33 -3.39
C GLY A 96 29.87 11.87 -3.78
N SER A 97 31.08 11.49 -4.22
CA SER A 97 31.39 10.19 -4.79
C SER A 97 32.57 9.53 -4.07
N ARG A 98 32.48 8.23 -3.82
CA ARG A 98 33.54 7.44 -3.15
C ARG A 98 33.71 6.07 -3.80
N TRP A 99 34.82 5.40 -3.48
CA TRP A 99 35.09 4.06 -3.99
C TRP A 99 34.02 3.05 -3.56
N THR A 100 33.60 2.21 -4.51
CA THR A 100 32.81 1.01 -4.27
C THR A 100 33.36 -0.15 -5.10
N GLU A 101 33.34 -1.36 -4.54
CA GLU A 101 33.73 -2.57 -5.26
C GLU A 101 32.81 -2.87 -6.46
N PHE A 102 31.57 -2.38 -6.45
CA PHE A 102 30.65 -2.54 -7.58
C PHE A 102 31.10 -1.77 -8.84
N ALA A 103 31.91 -0.71 -8.69
CA ALA A 103 32.49 0.03 -9.82
C ALA A 103 33.43 -0.84 -10.70
N ARG A 104 33.84 -2.02 -10.21
CA ARG A 104 34.64 -2.99 -10.99
C ARG A 104 33.81 -3.74 -12.03
N LEU A 105 32.48 -3.81 -11.85
CA LEU A 105 31.58 -4.48 -12.78
C LEU A 105 31.35 -3.56 -14.00
N LYS A 106 32.04 -3.85 -15.11
CA LYS A 106 32.00 -3.02 -16.31
C LYS A 106 30.57 -2.76 -16.82
N TYR A 107 29.72 -3.79 -16.77
CA TYR A 107 28.32 -3.73 -17.23
C TYR A 107 27.38 -2.99 -16.27
N PHE A 108 27.79 -2.77 -15.01
CA PHE A 108 26.89 -2.31 -13.96
C PHE A 108 26.89 -0.78 -13.93
N ASP A 109 25.72 -0.19 -14.19
CA ASP A 109 25.49 1.24 -14.05
C ASP A 109 25.06 1.52 -12.60
N LEU A 110 25.93 2.18 -11.84
CA LEU A 110 25.69 2.45 -10.42
C LEU A 110 24.54 3.45 -10.18
N VAL A 111 24.22 4.31 -11.14
CA VAL A 111 23.11 5.25 -11.04
C VAL A 111 21.81 4.55 -11.40
N ARG A 112 21.76 3.91 -12.57
CA ARG A 112 20.55 3.23 -13.07
C ARG A 112 20.14 2.07 -12.18
N TYR A 113 21.10 1.21 -11.79
CA TYR A 113 20.82 -0.04 -11.09
C TYR A 113 20.78 0.09 -9.56
N THR A 114 20.94 1.29 -9.02
CA THR A 114 20.66 1.58 -7.60
C THR A 114 19.23 2.08 -7.47
N LEU A 115 18.34 1.28 -6.92
CA LEU A 115 16.90 1.60 -6.88
C LEU A 115 16.51 2.27 -5.59
N ILE A 116 15.76 3.37 -5.71
CA ILE A 116 15.00 3.94 -4.59
C ILE A 116 13.88 2.96 -4.28
N ASP A 117 13.85 2.45 -3.05
CA ASP A 117 12.86 1.47 -2.62
C ASP A 117 11.50 2.14 -2.37
N PRO A 118 10.41 1.69 -3.04
CA PRO A 118 9.08 2.26 -2.88
C PRO A 118 8.53 2.15 -1.46
N MET A 119 8.87 1.09 -0.73
CA MET A 119 8.38 0.89 0.64
C MET A 119 8.99 1.92 1.60
N HIS A 120 10.31 2.12 1.55
CA HIS A 120 10.96 3.16 2.36
C HIS A 120 10.62 4.56 1.88
N ASN A 121 10.46 4.77 0.58
CA ASN A 121 10.26 6.10 0.03
C ASN A 121 8.79 6.57 0.08
N MET A 122 7.88 5.82 -0.54
CA MET A 122 6.48 6.22 -0.66
C MET A 122 5.69 5.94 0.63
N LEU A 123 5.88 4.76 1.23
CA LEU A 123 5.07 4.33 2.38
C LEU A 123 5.62 4.87 3.70
N LEU A 124 6.89 4.57 4.00
CA LEU A 124 7.53 5.02 5.25
C LEU A 124 8.09 6.45 5.16
N GLY A 125 8.26 6.98 3.96
CA GLY A 125 8.69 8.35 3.71
C GLY A 125 7.48 9.28 3.59
N LEU A 126 6.73 9.21 2.50
CA LEU A 126 5.61 10.13 2.23
C LEU A 126 4.37 9.84 3.07
N ALA A 127 3.76 8.66 2.96
CA ALA A 127 2.49 8.36 3.64
C ALA A 127 2.60 8.48 5.16
N LYS A 128 3.70 7.99 5.74
CA LYS A 128 4.00 8.21 7.16
C LYS A 128 4.18 9.68 7.51
N ASN A 129 4.85 10.48 6.67
CA ASN A 129 5.03 11.90 6.95
C ASN A 129 3.67 12.63 6.93
N GLN A 130 2.86 12.41 5.90
CA GLN A 130 1.52 12.98 5.80
C GLN A 130 0.65 12.59 7.01
N TRP A 131 0.50 11.31 7.28
CA TRP A 131 -0.34 10.84 8.38
C TRP A 131 0.23 11.22 9.75
N TYR A 132 1.45 10.77 10.07
CA TYR A 132 1.96 10.85 11.43
C TYR A 132 2.62 12.19 11.75
N VAL A 133 3.49 12.69 10.87
CA VAL A 133 4.25 13.92 11.15
C VAL A 133 3.39 15.15 10.97
N ARG A 134 2.61 15.24 9.88
CA ARG A 134 1.69 16.35 9.67
C ARG A 134 0.46 16.19 10.53
N TRP A 135 -0.38 15.18 10.30
CA TRP A 135 -1.69 15.22 10.92
C TRP A 135 -1.74 14.83 12.40
N ILE A 136 -0.93 13.86 12.85
CA ILE A 136 -0.95 13.43 14.26
C ILE A 136 -0.07 14.34 15.15
N GLN A 137 1.20 14.57 14.78
CA GLN A 137 2.12 15.31 15.65
C GLN A 137 1.79 16.81 15.76
N THR A 138 1.27 17.43 14.69
CA THR A 138 0.79 18.83 14.75
C THR A 138 -0.61 18.96 15.32
N LYS A 139 -1.27 17.83 15.62
CA LYS A 139 -2.64 17.75 16.15
C LYS A 139 -3.71 18.26 15.19
N SER A 140 -3.50 18.14 13.87
CA SER A 140 -4.59 18.26 12.89
C SER A 140 -5.70 17.25 13.18
N LEU A 141 -5.35 16.00 13.45
CA LEU A 141 -6.27 14.95 13.88
C LEU A 141 -6.11 14.68 15.37
N ARG A 142 -7.13 15.00 16.18
CA ARG A 142 -7.04 14.91 17.64
C ARG A 142 -7.73 13.66 18.16
N ALA A 143 -7.15 13.09 19.21
CA ALA A 143 -7.73 11.96 19.93
C ALA A 143 -9.06 12.34 20.62
N PRO A 144 -10.02 11.40 20.70
CA PRO A 144 -11.28 11.60 21.40
C PRO A 144 -11.06 11.97 22.87
N THR A 145 -12.02 12.71 23.43
CA THR A 145 -12.08 13.07 24.85
C THR A 145 -13.41 12.65 25.44
N PRO A 146 -13.56 12.54 26.77
CA PRO A 146 -14.84 12.19 27.39
C PRO A 146 -16.01 13.13 27.04
N LYS A 147 -15.71 14.34 26.55
CA LYS A 147 -16.70 15.38 26.19
C LYS A 147 -16.93 15.53 24.69
N SER A 148 -16.06 14.97 23.85
CA SER A 148 -16.08 15.21 22.40
C SER A 148 -15.35 14.07 21.69
N GLU A 149 -16.01 13.48 20.69
CA GLU A 149 -15.48 12.36 19.91
C GLU A 149 -14.29 12.79 19.02
N ARG A 150 -14.26 14.05 18.56
CA ARG A 150 -13.20 14.62 17.72
C ARG A 150 -12.89 13.77 16.47
N GLU A 151 -11.84 14.17 15.76
CA GLU A 151 -11.52 13.63 14.44
C GLU A 151 -11.13 12.15 14.49
N LEU A 152 -10.20 11.77 15.37
CA LEU A 152 -9.76 10.36 15.46
C LEU A 152 -10.87 9.43 15.98
N GLY A 153 -11.79 9.91 16.81
CA GLY A 153 -12.90 9.08 17.30
C GLY A 153 -13.83 8.63 16.17
N ILE A 154 -14.15 9.52 15.23
CA ILE A 154 -14.94 9.19 14.04
C ILE A 154 -14.16 8.24 13.13
N ILE A 155 -12.84 8.46 12.94
CA ILE A 155 -11.99 7.51 12.20
C ILE A 155 -12.00 6.12 12.85
N HIS A 156 -11.89 6.02 14.18
CA HIS A 156 -11.93 4.72 14.88
C HIS A 156 -13.28 4.03 14.77
N ARG A 157 -14.39 4.79 14.84
CA ARG A 157 -15.74 4.26 14.62
C ARG A 157 -15.91 3.73 13.20
N PHE A 158 -15.48 4.51 12.20
CA PHE A 158 -15.47 4.10 10.81
C PHE A 158 -14.67 2.81 10.61
N LEU A 159 -13.42 2.77 11.08
CA LEU A 159 -12.57 1.58 10.99
C LEU A 159 -13.12 0.37 11.75
N GLY A 160 -13.86 0.59 12.84
CA GLY A 160 -14.54 -0.48 13.58
C GLY A 160 -15.67 -1.16 12.80
N THR A 161 -16.23 -0.48 11.79
CA THR A 161 -17.28 -0.99 10.90
C THR A 161 -16.78 -1.25 9.47
N PHE A 162 -15.51 -0.95 9.19
CA PHE A 162 -14.93 -1.07 7.86
C PHE A 162 -14.75 -2.55 7.47
N GLU A 163 -15.24 -2.90 6.29
CA GLU A 163 -15.22 -4.26 5.79
C GLU A 163 -14.24 -4.38 4.62
N SER A 164 -13.19 -5.17 4.81
CA SER A 164 -12.22 -5.48 3.77
C SER A 164 -11.76 -6.93 3.85
N PRO A 165 -11.27 -7.51 2.74
CA PRO A 165 -10.64 -8.82 2.76
C PRO A 165 -9.38 -8.81 3.64
N LEU A 166 -9.12 -9.93 4.33
CA LEU A 166 -7.96 -10.05 5.23
C LEU A 166 -6.61 -9.84 4.54
N TRP A 167 -6.51 -10.19 3.26
CA TRP A 167 -5.28 -10.04 2.48
C TRP A 167 -5.00 -8.57 2.11
N ALA A 168 -6.01 -7.70 2.11
CA ALA A 168 -5.87 -6.30 1.74
C ALA A 168 -5.09 -5.51 2.80
N GLY A 169 -5.36 -5.82 4.07
CA GLY A 169 -4.73 -5.20 5.23
C GLY A 169 -5.71 -5.13 6.40
N ASN A 170 -5.19 -4.81 7.57
CA ASN A 170 -6.00 -4.44 8.74
C ASN A 170 -5.28 -3.31 9.46
N LEU A 171 -6.02 -2.34 9.98
CA LEU A 171 -5.46 -1.26 10.78
C LEU A 171 -5.68 -1.50 12.28
N PRO A 172 -4.77 -1.02 13.15
CA PRO A 172 -5.04 -0.93 14.56
C PRO A 172 -6.31 -0.10 14.83
N LEU A 173 -7.18 -0.57 15.73
CA LEU A 173 -8.43 0.10 16.06
C LEU A 173 -8.25 1.53 16.58
N LYS A 174 -7.10 1.81 17.21
CA LYS A 174 -6.75 3.13 17.76
C LYS A 174 -5.65 3.83 16.96
N VAL A 175 -5.72 3.76 15.64
CA VAL A 175 -4.72 4.38 14.76
C VAL A 175 -4.57 5.87 15.07
N GLY A 176 -3.32 6.35 15.10
CA GLY A 176 -3.00 7.75 15.45
C GLY A 176 -2.89 8.03 16.95
N GLU A 177 -3.31 7.12 17.82
CA GLU A 177 -3.05 7.19 19.26
C GLU A 177 -1.82 6.37 19.66
N PRO A 178 -1.13 6.71 20.78
CA PRO A 178 -0.05 5.88 21.32
C PRO A 178 -0.47 4.41 21.55
N ALA A 179 -1.73 4.17 21.91
CA ALA A 179 -2.27 2.83 22.13
C ALA A 179 -2.40 1.99 20.85
N GLY A 180 -2.51 2.62 19.68
CA GLY A 180 -2.54 1.93 18.38
C GLY A 180 -1.15 1.56 17.85
N GLY A 181 -0.09 2.07 18.47
CA GLY A 181 1.28 1.86 18.01
C GLY A 181 1.61 2.60 16.71
N SER A 182 2.81 2.32 16.18
CA SER A 182 3.22 2.83 14.87
C SER A 182 2.77 1.88 13.77
N LEU A 183 2.21 2.43 12.70
CA LEU A 183 1.86 1.65 11.52
C LEU A 183 3.11 1.12 10.81
N THR A 184 3.00 -0.11 10.32
CA THR A 184 3.94 -0.75 9.41
C THR A 184 3.77 -0.20 7.99
N ALA A 185 4.73 -0.47 7.10
CA ALA A 185 4.63 -0.03 5.70
C ALA A 185 3.39 -0.62 4.99
N ASP A 186 3.04 -1.88 5.27
CA ASP A 186 1.86 -2.53 4.68
C ASP A 186 0.55 -1.89 5.18
N GLU A 187 0.52 -1.48 6.45
CA GLU A 187 -0.61 -0.75 7.02
C GLU A 187 -0.71 0.67 6.44
N TYR A 188 0.40 1.38 6.22
CA TYR A 188 0.37 2.67 5.50
C TYR A 188 -0.12 2.53 4.07
N LYS A 189 0.33 1.48 3.36
CA LYS A 189 -0.16 1.15 2.01
C LYS A 189 -1.66 0.96 2.02
N PHE A 190 -2.16 0.09 2.89
CA PHE A 190 -3.58 -0.20 3.00
C PHE A 190 -4.36 1.06 3.37
N ALA A 191 -3.96 1.77 4.43
CA ALA A 191 -4.63 2.98 4.90
C ALA A 191 -4.78 4.03 3.80
N THR A 192 -3.67 4.36 3.13
CA THR A 192 -3.59 5.44 2.15
C THR A 192 -4.37 5.14 0.87
N THR A 193 -4.45 3.87 0.45
CA THR A 193 -5.09 3.49 -0.82
C THR A 193 -6.53 2.99 -0.67
N VAL A 194 -7.01 2.77 0.57
CA VAL A 194 -8.30 2.11 0.82
C VAL A 194 -9.20 2.91 1.79
N PRO A 195 -9.06 2.87 3.14
CA PRO A 195 -10.00 3.56 4.01
C PRO A 195 -9.81 5.08 4.08
N PHE A 196 -8.57 5.60 4.02
CA PHE A 196 -8.32 7.03 4.19
C PHE A 196 -8.87 7.91 3.05
N PRO A 197 -8.82 7.49 1.78
CA PRO A 197 -9.49 8.23 0.71
C PRO A 197 -10.98 8.44 0.95
N ILE A 198 -11.65 7.57 1.72
CA ILE A 198 -13.06 7.74 2.10
C ILE A 198 -13.19 8.68 3.30
N ILE A 199 -12.48 8.37 4.39
CA ILE A 199 -12.73 9.04 5.69
C ILE A 199 -12.05 10.41 5.83
N ILE A 200 -10.91 10.65 5.18
CA ILE A 200 -10.17 11.91 5.36
C ILE A 200 -10.94 13.11 4.81
N PRO A 201 -11.45 13.13 3.55
CA PRO A 201 -12.22 14.26 3.04
C PRO A 201 -13.44 14.56 3.91
N THR A 202 -14.10 13.50 4.37
CA THR A 202 -15.22 13.57 5.31
C THR A 202 -14.85 14.28 6.62
N ILE A 203 -13.71 13.91 7.23
CA ILE A 203 -13.28 14.54 8.48
C ILE A 203 -12.98 16.02 8.28
N TRP A 204 -12.44 16.41 7.12
CA TRP A 204 -12.26 17.82 6.82
C TRP A 204 -13.61 18.53 6.70
N ASP A 205 -14.54 17.98 5.92
CA ASP A 205 -15.89 18.53 5.77
C ASP A 205 -16.59 18.78 7.13
N LEU A 206 -16.56 17.79 8.02
CA LEU A 206 -17.20 17.89 9.34
C LEU A 206 -16.54 18.89 10.31
N PHE A 207 -15.23 19.12 10.21
CA PHE A 207 -14.49 19.89 11.22
C PHE A 207 -13.86 21.18 10.69
N LEU A 208 -13.86 21.45 9.39
CA LEU A 208 -13.18 22.60 8.79
C LEU A 208 -13.72 23.92 9.33
N GLU A 209 -15.03 24.12 9.36
CA GLU A 209 -15.67 25.34 9.88
C GLU A 209 -15.31 25.57 11.36
N THR A 210 -15.40 24.52 12.18
CA THR A 210 -15.02 24.61 13.60
C THR A 210 -13.54 24.92 13.80
N SER A 211 -12.68 24.41 12.91
CA SER A 211 -11.25 24.67 12.88
C SER A 211 -10.96 26.13 12.55
N HIS A 212 -11.64 26.67 11.53
CA HIS A 212 -11.54 28.06 11.13
C HIS A 212 -11.98 29.01 12.26
N HIS A 213 -13.14 28.76 12.88
CA HIS A 213 -13.62 29.55 14.01
C HIS A 213 -12.67 29.53 15.22
N GLN A 214 -12.02 28.39 15.50
CA GLN A 214 -11.02 28.31 16.55
C GLN A 214 -9.76 29.11 16.18
N ASN A 215 -9.30 29.01 14.93
CA ASN A 215 -8.13 29.73 14.45
C ASN A 215 -8.33 31.25 14.52
N VAL A 216 -9.51 31.77 14.17
CA VAL A 216 -9.83 33.21 14.30
C VAL A 216 -9.65 33.66 15.75
N LYS A 217 -10.19 32.90 16.72
CA LYS A 217 -10.04 33.22 18.16
C LYS A 217 -8.60 33.12 18.64
N ASP A 218 -7.87 32.10 18.20
CA ASP A 218 -6.47 31.91 18.55
C ASP A 218 -5.62 33.05 17.99
N MET A 219 -5.92 33.51 16.76
CA MET A 219 -5.27 34.66 16.12
C MET A 219 -5.56 35.97 16.86
N GLU A 220 -6.79 36.22 17.29
CA GLU A 220 -7.12 37.37 18.14
C GLU A 220 -6.30 37.35 19.45
N LYS A 221 -6.25 36.19 20.10
CA LYS A 221 -5.43 36.00 21.31
C LYS A 221 -3.95 36.26 21.06
N TYR A 222 -3.41 35.73 19.96
CA TYR A 222 -2.02 35.94 19.55
C TYR A 222 -1.73 37.41 19.28
N THR A 223 -2.65 38.16 18.65
CA THR A 223 -2.44 39.60 18.43
C THR A 223 -2.32 40.36 19.74
N ALA A 224 -3.14 40.02 20.74
CA ALA A 224 -3.06 40.62 22.08
C ALA A 224 -1.74 40.25 22.80
N GLU A 225 -1.36 38.97 22.77
CA GLU A 225 -0.10 38.48 23.36
C GLU A 225 1.14 39.09 22.68
N LEU A 226 1.07 39.32 21.35
CA LEU A 226 2.15 39.93 20.59
C LEU A 226 2.33 41.42 20.94
N GLU A 227 1.24 42.15 21.20
CA GLU A 227 1.32 43.52 21.69
C GLU A 227 1.91 43.59 23.09
N GLU A 228 1.53 42.67 23.98
CA GLU A 228 2.11 42.56 25.32
C GLU A 228 3.61 42.21 25.25
N TYR A 229 3.98 41.21 24.45
CA TYR A 229 5.37 40.85 24.19
C TYR A 229 6.21 42.02 23.68
N LYS A 230 5.70 42.82 22.72
CA LYS A 230 6.41 43.98 22.21
C LYS A 230 6.69 45.02 23.32
N ARG A 231 5.69 45.27 24.19
CA ARG A 231 5.87 46.16 25.35
C ARG A 231 6.91 45.62 26.33
N GLU A 232 6.81 44.33 26.67
CA GLU A 232 7.78 43.69 27.57
C GLU A 232 9.20 43.67 26.99
N LEU A 233 9.34 43.49 25.68
CA LEU A 233 10.60 43.52 24.97
C LEU A 233 11.22 44.92 25.00
N GLU A 234 10.45 45.97 24.73
CA GLU A 234 10.89 47.37 24.84
C GLU A 234 11.33 47.72 26.27
N ASP A 235 10.58 47.28 27.28
CA ASP A 235 10.91 47.47 28.70
C ASP A 235 12.17 46.69 29.10
N TRP A 236 12.34 45.46 28.60
CA TRP A 236 13.53 44.66 28.82
C TRP A 236 14.76 45.26 28.15
N GLU A 237 14.65 45.71 26.88
CA GLU A 237 15.72 46.37 26.15
C GLU A 237 16.17 47.66 26.86
N SER A 238 15.22 48.43 27.40
CA SER A 238 15.48 49.62 28.22
C SER A 238 16.24 49.30 29.52
N ARG A 239 15.84 48.22 30.23
CA ARG A 239 16.52 47.75 31.46
C ARG A 239 17.93 47.21 31.17
N GLU A 240 18.11 46.47 30.08
CA GLU A 240 19.42 45.98 29.64
C GLU A 240 20.36 47.12 29.23
N ALA A 241 19.85 48.13 28.51
CA ALA A 241 20.62 49.33 28.18
C ALA A 241 21.07 50.09 29.44
N GLN A 242 20.21 50.21 30.45
CA GLN A 242 20.58 50.80 31.75
C GLN A 242 21.60 49.95 32.52
N ARG A 243 21.47 48.60 32.51
CA ARG A 243 22.45 47.68 33.11
C ARG A 243 23.82 47.83 32.48
N LYS A 244 23.90 47.87 31.15
CA LYS A 244 25.16 48.06 30.41
C LYS A 244 25.83 49.38 30.79
N LYS A 245 25.08 50.50 30.79
CA LYS A 245 25.57 51.83 31.24
C LYS A 245 26.08 51.83 32.69
N ARG A 246 25.37 51.17 33.62
CA ARG A 246 25.82 51.08 35.02
C ARG A 246 27.10 50.28 35.15
N SER A 247 27.24 49.18 34.39
CA SER A 247 28.43 48.35 34.41
C SER A 247 29.68 49.07 33.87
N GLU A 248 29.53 49.95 32.86
CA GLU A 248 30.60 50.77 32.31
C GLU A 248 31.04 51.90 33.25
N SER A 249 30.15 52.40 34.12
CA SER A 249 30.46 53.48 35.08
C SER A 249 31.09 53.02 36.40
N SER A 250 31.03 51.72 36.75
CA SER A 250 31.51 51.19 38.03
C SER A 250 32.83 50.43 37.89
N LEU A 251 33.94 51.06 38.28
CA LEU A 251 35.30 50.50 38.31
C LEU A 251 35.59 49.49 39.45
N SER A 252 34.59 48.97 40.17
CA SER A 252 34.82 48.01 41.25
C SER A 252 34.19 46.63 40.96
N LYS A 253 35.07 45.63 40.81
CA LYS A 253 34.71 44.22 40.68
C LYS A 253 34.27 43.67 42.04
N THR A 254 32.97 43.66 42.32
CA THR A 254 32.41 42.77 43.34
C THR A 254 31.45 41.81 42.67
N LYS A 255 31.82 40.52 42.64
CA LYS A 255 30.99 39.40 42.13
C LYS A 255 29.80 39.17 43.05
N GLY A 256 28.78 40.02 42.93
CA GLY A 256 27.43 39.69 43.38
C GLY A 256 26.76 38.81 42.32
N LYS A 257 26.16 37.68 42.74
CA LYS A 257 25.24 36.89 41.90
C LYS A 257 24.05 37.79 41.52
N GLY A 258 24.12 38.45 40.37
CA GLY A 258 22.98 39.15 39.79
C GLY A 258 21.90 38.14 39.42
N ARG A 259 20.64 38.42 39.76
CA ARG A 259 19.50 37.69 39.20
C ARG A 259 19.52 37.89 37.68
N ASP A 260 19.57 36.79 36.93
CA ASP A 260 19.33 36.82 35.48
C ASP A 260 17.96 37.46 35.22
N ASP A 261 17.93 38.38 34.25
CA ASP A 261 16.71 39.02 33.76
C ASP A 261 16.51 38.50 32.34
N PRO A 262 15.87 37.33 32.17
CA PRO A 262 15.80 36.65 30.89
C PRO A 262 15.00 37.47 29.87
N LYS A 263 15.43 37.41 28.60
CA LYS A 263 14.73 38.07 27.50
C LYS A 263 13.32 37.49 27.37
N PRO A 264 12.27 38.32 27.20
CA PRO A 264 10.92 37.84 26.93
C PRO A 264 10.89 36.90 25.71
N GLU A 265 10.07 35.85 25.77
CA GLU A 265 9.88 34.90 24.67
C GLU A 265 8.77 35.39 23.74
N SER A 266 9.02 35.38 22.43
CA SER A 266 8.01 35.77 21.45
C SER A 266 6.86 34.76 21.44
N PRO A 267 5.60 35.19 21.43
CA PRO A 267 4.49 34.27 21.24
C PRO A 267 4.57 33.61 19.87
N THR A 268 4.11 32.36 19.79
CA THR A 268 4.07 31.58 18.55
C THR A 268 2.80 31.93 17.79
N ARG A 269 2.94 32.29 16.50
CA ARG A 269 1.78 32.54 15.65
C ARG A 269 0.93 31.26 15.51
N PRO A 270 -0.38 31.31 15.78
CA PRO A 270 -1.29 30.20 15.52
C PRO A 270 -1.32 29.89 14.02
N SER A 271 -1.34 28.60 13.71
CA SER A 271 -1.58 28.10 12.36
C SER A 271 -2.98 27.49 12.29
N GLN A 272 -3.65 27.69 11.16
CA GLN A 272 -4.89 26.97 10.90
C GLN A 272 -4.61 25.47 10.92
N ARG A 273 -5.42 24.72 11.67
CA ARG A 273 -5.17 23.31 11.95
C ARG A 273 -5.55 22.37 10.80
N LEU A 274 -6.64 22.71 10.10
CA LEU A 274 -7.16 21.97 8.94
C LEU A 274 -7.20 22.96 7.78
N ASP A 275 -6.45 22.70 6.73
CA ASP A 275 -6.43 23.50 5.52
C ASP A 275 -7.44 22.93 4.50
N PRO A 276 -8.24 23.76 3.81
CA PRO A 276 -9.26 23.29 2.86
C PRO A 276 -8.70 22.50 1.67
N GLU A 277 -7.44 22.70 1.29
CA GLU A 277 -6.83 22.04 0.12
C GLU A 277 -6.23 20.66 0.47
N GLU A 278 -6.04 20.34 1.76
CA GLU A 278 -5.45 19.08 2.23
C GLU A 278 -6.18 17.81 1.72
N PRO A 279 -7.53 17.76 1.67
CA PRO A 279 -8.23 16.61 1.12
C PRO A 279 -7.90 16.35 -0.35
N GLY A 280 -7.90 17.40 -1.19
CA GLY A 280 -7.55 17.29 -2.61
C GLY A 280 -6.11 16.82 -2.80
N MET A 281 -5.18 17.48 -2.12
CA MET A 281 -3.76 17.09 -2.09
C MET A 281 -3.59 15.61 -1.69
N PHE A 282 -4.26 15.17 -0.62
CA PHE A 282 -4.17 13.79 -0.14
C PHE A 282 -4.79 12.78 -1.11
N LEU A 283 -5.94 13.10 -1.71
CA LEU A 283 -6.58 12.24 -2.71
C LEU A 283 -5.70 12.09 -3.95
N GLY A 284 -5.03 13.16 -4.40
CA GLY A 284 -4.02 13.09 -5.46
C GLY A 284 -2.90 12.11 -5.12
N PHE A 285 -2.35 12.21 -3.91
CA PHE A 285 -1.31 11.27 -3.43
C PHE A 285 -1.81 9.82 -3.32
N ALA A 286 -3.00 9.61 -2.76
CA ALA A 286 -3.60 8.29 -2.63
C ALA A 286 -3.82 7.64 -3.99
N THR A 287 -4.26 8.43 -4.97
CA THR A 287 -4.49 8.00 -6.35
C THR A 287 -3.16 7.66 -7.04
N ALA A 288 -2.15 8.53 -6.96
CA ALA A 288 -0.81 8.26 -7.47
C ALA A 288 -0.23 6.96 -6.87
N LEU A 289 -0.38 6.77 -5.56
CA LEU A 289 0.08 5.57 -4.87
C LEU A 289 -0.69 4.33 -5.37
N LYS A 290 -2.01 4.41 -5.54
CA LYS A 290 -2.82 3.30 -6.06
C LYS A 290 -2.36 2.86 -7.46
N LEU A 291 -2.09 3.82 -8.34
CA LEU A 291 -1.60 3.57 -9.70
C LEU A 291 -0.19 2.94 -9.70
N LEU A 292 0.75 3.52 -8.96
CA LEU A 292 2.14 3.02 -8.90
C LEU A 292 2.27 1.66 -8.21
N LEU A 293 1.35 1.34 -7.31
CA LEU A 293 1.27 0.04 -6.64
C LEU A 293 0.34 -0.95 -7.37
N GLY A 294 -0.02 -0.69 -8.64
CA GLY A 294 -0.73 -1.62 -9.50
C GLY A 294 0.09 -2.88 -9.82
N ARG A 295 -0.57 -4.02 -10.04
CA ARG A 295 0.10 -5.28 -10.44
C ARG A 295 0.51 -5.24 -11.91
N SER A 296 -0.22 -4.49 -12.71
CA SER A 296 0.10 -4.15 -14.09
C SER A 296 0.09 -2.63 -14.20
N ILE A 297 0.99 -2.09 -15.00
CA ILE A 297 1.11 -0.65 -15.20
C ILE A 297 1.52 -0.40 -16.64
N ASP A 298 0.85 0.54 -17.29
CA ASP A 298 1.16 1.00 -18.64
C ASP A 298 1.71 2.43 -18.63
N GLU A 299 2.17 2.92 -19.78
CA GLU A 299 2.81 4.25 -19.88
C GLU A 299 1.84 5.39 -19.53
N ARG A 300 0.57 5.28 -19.91
CA ARG A 300 -0.46 6.27 -19.59
C ARG A 300 -0.66 6.39 -18.08
N THR A 301 -0.71 5.24 -17.39
CA THR A 301 -0.81 5.16 -15.93
C THR A 301 0.43 5.76 -15.25
N ILE A 302 1.62 5.51 -15.79
CA ILE A 302 2.88 6.08 -15.25
C ILE A 302 2.87 7.60 -15.35
N VAL A 303 2.47 8.16 -16.50
CA VAL A 303 2.37 9.62 -16.71
C VAL A 303 1.35 10.22 -15.74
N ARG A 304 0.13 9.66 -15.69
CA ARG A 304 -0.91 10.13 -14.78
C ARG A 304 -0.48 10.09 -13.31
N ALA A 305 0.19 9.02 -12.89
CA ALA A 305 0.67 8.91 -11.53
C ALA A 305 1.78 9.93 -11.21
N LEU A 306 2.63 10.25 -12.18
CA LEU A 306 3.66 11.28 -12.02
C LEU A 306 3.05 12.67 -11.90
N GLU A 307 2.07 13.03 -12.73
CA GLU A 307 1.35 14.31 -12.64
C GLU A 307 0.72 14.49 -11.26
N LEU A 308 -0.06 13.49 -10.82
CA LEU A 308 -0.70 13.51 -9.50
C LEU A 308 0.30 13.62 -8.35
N LEU A 309 1.46 12.97 -8.48
CA LEU A 309 2.52 13.03 -7.50
C LEU A 309 3.18 14.41 -7.46
N GLN A 310 3.48 15.01 -8.62
CA GLN A 310 4.05 16.34 -8.72
C GLN A 310 3.09 17.40 -8.14
N ASP A 311 1.81 17.32 -8.46
CA ASP A 311 0.77 18.20 -7.91
C ASP A 311 0.70 18.07 -6.38
N TYR A 312 0.70 16.84 -5.85
CA TYR A 312 0.80 16.60 -4.41
C TYR A 312 2.04 17.25 -3.80
N LEU A 313 3.21 17.13 -4.42
CA LEU A 313 4.46 17.66 -3.89
C LEU A 313 4.48 19.19 -3.83
N LEU A 314 3.94 19.84 -4.87
CA LEU A 314 3.87 21.30 -4.95
C LEU A 314 2.84 21.86 -3.96
N GLN A 315 1.66 21.24 -3.86
CA GLN A 315 0.66 21.61 -2.86
C GLN A 315 1.15 21.37 -1.44
N TYR A 316 1.85 20.25 -1.20
CA TYR A 316 2.45 19.97 0.11
C TYR A 316 3.45 21.06 0.51
N ARG A 317 4.28 21.52 -0.44
CA ARG A 317 5.21 22.64 -0.21
C ARG A 317 4.47 23.94 0.08
N GLU A 318 3.40 24.23 -0.64
CA GLU A 318 2.60 25.45 -0.47
C GLU A 318 1.89 25.49 0.89
N ILE A 319 1.26 24.38 1.29
CA ILE A 319 0.48 24.29 2.53
C ILE A 319 1.39 24.22 3.76
N TYR A 320 2.48 23.44 3.72
CA TYR A 320 3.30 23.15 4.90
C TYR A 320 4.67 23.82 4.93
N GLY A 321 5.12 24.42 3.83
CA GLY A 321 6.46 25.01 3.70
C GLY A 321 7.58 24.02 3.37
N GLU A 322 8.73 24.54 2.93
CA GLU A 322 9.91 23.73 2.58
C GLU A 322 10.54 23.03 3.80
N GLU A 323 10.47 23.64 4.98
CA GLU A 323 10.95 23.07 6.24
C GLU A 323 10.19 21.79 6.62
N ALA A 324 8.95 21.67 6.12
CA ALA A 324 8.13 20.51 6.33
C ALA A 324 8.51 19.32 5.45
N MET A 325 9.14 19.60 4.30
CA MET A 325 9.53 18.60 3.33
C MET A 325 10.68 17.72 3.85
N LYS A 326 10.88 16.61 3.17
CA LYS A 326 11.90 15.61 3.47
C LYS A 326 12.49 15.13 2.15
N PRO A 327 13.75 14.67 2.09
CA PRO A 327 14.37 14.21 0.85
C PRO A 327 13.54 13.20 0.06
N ASN A 328 12.75 12.36 0.74
CA ASN A 328 11.77 11.45 0.13
C ASN A 328 10.81 12.14 -0.86
N HIS A 329 10.40 13.38 -0.59
CA HIS A 329 9.53 14.18 -1.46
C HIS A 329 10.20 14.49 -2.80
N HIS A 330 11.52 14.66 -2.83
CA HIS A 330 12.26 14.73 -4.09
C HIS A 330 12.43 13.32 -4.67
N TRP A 331 12.90 12.34 -3.90
CA TRP A 331 13.25 11.03 -4.45
C TRP A 331 12.12 10.28 -5.14
N VAL A 332 10.88 10.52 -4.74
CA VAL A 332 9.71 9.84 -5.31
C VAL A 332 9.50 10.17 -6.80
N VAL A 333 9.99 11.33 -7.27
CA VAL A 333 9.85 11.74 -8.68
C VAL A 333 10.65 10.87 -9.64
N HIS A 334 11.67 10.15 -9.14
CA HIS A 334 12.47 9.18 -9.91
C HIS A 334 11.81 7.80 -10.00
N GLN A 335 10.71 7.57 -9.28
CA GLN A 335 10.05 6.27 -9.21
C GLN A 335 9.46 5.80 -10.55
N PRO A 336 8.83 6.67 -11.37
CA PRO A 336 8.36 6.34 -12.72
C PRO A 336 9.44 5.73 -13.61
N ASP A 337 10.64 6.33 -13.68
CA ASP A 337 11.73 5.82 -14.52
C ASP A 337 12.21 4.44 -14.07
N GLN A 338 12.25 4.21 -12.75
CA GLN A 338 12.54 2.88 -12.21
C GLN A 338 11.45 1.86 -12.57
N ILE A 339 10.19 2.26 -12.64
CA ILE A 339 9.09 1.36 -13.05
C ILE A 339 9.18 1.05 -14.55
N ARG A 340 9.54 2.01 -15.40
CA ARG A 340 9.81 1.77 -16.82
C ARG A 340 10.93 0.74 -17.03
N ASP A 341 11.95 0.79 -16.19
CA ASP A 341 13.11 -0.11 -16.27
C ASP A 341 12.86 -1.51 -15.71
N TYR A 342 12.14 -1.62 -14.58
CA TYR A 342 12.04 -2.86 -13.79
C TYR A 342 10.63 -3.45 -13.73
N GLY A 343 9.66 -2.78 -14.36
CA GLY A 343 8.25 -3.11 -14.27
C GLY A 343 7.63 -2.70 -12.92
N PRO A 344 6.46 -3.26 -12.57
CA PRO A 344 5.74 -2.93 -11.34
C PRO A 344 6.61 -3.05 -10.08
N VAL A 345 6.37 -2.17 -9.11
CA VAL A 345 7.14 -2.08 -7.84
C VAL A 345 7.29 -3.40 -7.08
N TYR A 346 6.35 -4.32 -7.25
CA TYR A 346 6.37 -5.66 -6.65
C TYR A 346 7.62 -6.47 -7.05
N GLY A 347 8.21 -6.16 -8.20
CA GLY A 347 9.43 -6.81 -8.69
C GLY A 347 10.70 -6.43 -7.93
N PHE A 348 10.73 -5.26 -7.27
CA PHE A 348 11.96 -4.76 -6.65
C PHE A 348 11.79 -4.18 -5.23
N TRP A 349 10.58 -3.99 -4.71
CA TRP A 349 10.38 -3.48 -3.35
C TRP A 349 10.91 -4.41 -2.24
N LEU A 350 11.25 -3.84 -1.08
CA LEU A 350 12.00 -4.57 -0.04
C LEU A 350 11.18 -5.38 0.97
N PHE A 351 9.84 -5.45 0.87
CA PHE A 351 9.00 -6.19 1.82
C PHE A 351 9.46 -7.65 2.04
N LEU A 352 9.83 -8.35 0.97
CA LEU A 352 10.31 -9.73 1.04
C LEU A 352 11.65 -9.82 1.79
N ILE A 353 12.55 -8.89 1.49
CA ILE A 353 13.90 -8.86 2.06
C ILE A 353 13.87 -8.45 3.54
N GLU A 354 12.99 -7.54 3.95
CA GLU A 354 12.83 -7.20 5.37
C GLU A 354 12.34 -8.37 6.21
N ARG A 355 11.41 -9.17 5.67
CA ARG A 355 10.97 -10.41 6.32
C ARG A 355 12.12 -11.42 6.44
N LEU A 356 12.95 -11.55 5.40
CA LEU A 356 14.18 -12.34 5.47
C LEU A 356 15.14 -11.80 6.55
N ASN A 357 15.32 -10.49 6.64
CA ASN A 357 16.14 -9.87 7.67
C ASN A 357 15.63 -10.18 9.08
N LYS A 358 14.30 -10.23 9.30
CA LYS A 358 13.72 -10.67 10.58
C LYS A 358 14.09 -12.11 10.92
N ILE A 359 14.07 -13.02 9.94
CA ILE A 359 14.51 -14.41 10.13
C ILE A 359 16.00 -14.46 10.49
N LEU A 360 16.84 -13.73 9.75
CA LEU A 360 18.28 -13.68 10.00
C LEU A 360 18.63 -13.09 11.37
N LYS A 361 17.88 -12.08 11.84
CA LYS A 361 18.04 -11.48 13.18
C LYS A 361 17.78 -12.47 14.33
N ASN A 362 16.99 -13.52 14.09
CA ASN A 362 16.71 -14.56 15.09
C ASN A 362 17.85 -15.59 15.19
N TYR A 363 18.82 -15.58 14.28
CA TYR A 363 19.97 -16.46 14.39
C TYR A 363 20.92 -15.95 15.46
N ASN A 364 21.25 -16.85 16.39
CA ASN A 364 22.28 -16.56 17.37
C ASN A 364 23.64 -16.46 16.66
N THR A 365 24.15 -15.23 16.58
CA THR A 365 25.47 -14.92 16.00
C THR A 365 26.59 -14.99 17.03
N ASN A 366 26.30 -15.31 18.30
CA ASN A 366 27.23 -15.25 19.43
C ASN A 366 28.02 -13.93 19.49
N SER A 367 27.39 -12.82 19.08
CA SER A 367 28.01 -11.49 19.00
C SER A 367 29.29 -11.42 18.15
N GLN A 368 29.48 -12.35 17.21
CA GLN A 368 30.64 -12.33 16.32
C GLN A 368 30.64 -11.10 15.42
N LYS A 369 31.83 -10.53 15.17
CA LYS A 369 32.06 -9.31 14.36
C LYS A 369 33.12 -9.58 13.29
N ARG A 370 33.39 -8.58 12.43
CA ARG A 370 34.47 -8.58 11.42
C ARG A 370 34.36 -9.71 10.37
N GLY A 371 33.23 -9.81 9.68
CA GLY A 371 33.05 -10.78 8.58
C GLY A 371 32.60 -12.19 9.03
N GLN A 372 32.68 -12.51 10.33
CA GLN A 372 32.24 -13.80 10.85
C GLN A 372 30.72 -13.88 11.06
N MET A 373 30.07 -12.74 11.25
CA MET A 373 28.62 -12.66 11.41
C MET A 373 27.93 -13.15 10.14
N GLU A 374 28.36 -12.65 8.99
CA GLU A 374 27.85 -12.93 7.65
C GLU A 374 28.01 -14.41 7.32
N ILE A 375 29.16 -15.01 7.65
CA ILE A 375 29.42 -16.45 7.49
C ILE A 375 28.48 -17.26 8.38
N THR A 376 28.28 -16.85 9.64
CA THR A 376 27.39 -17.54 10.58
C THR A 376 25.94 -17.49 10.11
N LEU A 377 25.46 -16.32 9.70
CA LEU A 377 24.13 -16.13 9.13
C LEU A 377 23.93 -17.01 7.90
N MET A 378 24.89 -17.00 6.95
CA MET A 378 24.83 -17.80 5.73
C MET A 378 24.82 -19.30 6.02
N ARG A 379 25.69 -19.77 6.94
CA ARG A 379 25.76 -21.19 7.33
C ARG A 379 24.47 -21.63 8.03
N GLN A 380 23.93 -20.81 8.93
CA GLN A 380 22.69 -21.14 9.62
C GLN A 380 21.51 -21.16 8.67
N PHE A 381 21.37 -20.13 7.82
CA PHE A 381 20.35 -20.10 6.78
C PHE A 381 20.43 -21.32 5.86
N GLY A 382 21.63 -21.67 5.39
CA GLY A 382 21.85 -22.84 4.55
C GLY A 382 21.60 -24.18 5.26
N ARG A 383 21.78 -24.27 6.59
CA ARG A 383 21.39 -25.44 7.38
C ARG A 383 19.87 -25.54 7.50
N ASP A 384 19.20 -24.44 7.86
CA ASP A 384 17.75 -24.36 7.97
C ASP A 384 17.07 -24.77 6.65
N LYS A 385 17.55 -24.25 5.51
CA LYS A 385 17.00 -24.58 4.18
C LYS A 385 17.23 -26.03 3.77
N ARG A 386 18.40 -26.60 4.10
CA ARG A 386 18.65 -28.03 3.88
C ARG A 386 17.74 -28.90 4.75
N ALA A 387 17.57 -28.57 6.02
CA ALA A 387 16.66 -29.27 6.92
C ALA A 387 15.21 -29.22 6.40
N GLN A 388 14.73 -28.04 6.02
CA GLN A 388 13.41 -27.88 5.37
C GLN A 388 13.28 -28.76 4.13
N SER A 389 14.27 -28.75 3.24
CA SER A 389 14.26 -29.56 2.01
C SER A 389 14.20 -31.06 2.30
N VAL A 390 14.91 -31.53 3.34
CA VAL A 390 14.88 -32.94 3.77
C VAL A 390 13.52 -33.31 4.36
N ILE A 391 12.93 -32.45 5.19
CA ILE A 391 11.59 -32.68 5.77
C ILE A 391 10.54 -32.76 4.66
N ILE A 392 10.63 -31.86 3.67
CA ILE A 392 9.81 -31.92 2.45
C ILE A 392 10.11 -33.22 1.68
N ALA A 393 11.35 -33.63 1.45
CA ALA A 393 11.57 -34.90 0.75
C ALA A 393 10.97 -36.10 1.53
N ALA A 394 11.14 -36.12 2.86
CA ALA A 394 10.70 -37.21 3.72
C ALA A 394 9.18 -37.38 3.75
N GLY A 395 8.42 -36.30 3.90
CA GLY A 395 6.96 -36.40 3.92
C GLY A 395 6.34 -36.82 2.56
N LYS A 396 7.09 -36.70 1.46
CA LYS A 396 6.66 -37.02 0.08
C LYS A 396 6.74 -38.52 -0.14
N CYS A 397 7.69 -39.12 0.55
CA CYS A 397 7.92 -40.55 0.64
C CYS A 397 7.24 -41.15 1.87
N ALA A 398 6.49 -40.37 2.67
CA ALA A 398 5.82 -40.87 3.85
C ALA A 398 4.73 -41.86 3.45
N VAL A 399 4.79 -43.06 4.02
CA VAL A 399 3.83 -44.13 3.76
C VAL A 399 2.72 -44.10 4.81
N HIS A 400 3.03 -43.63 6.03
CA HIS A 400 2.09 -43.60 7.14
C HIS A 400 1.53 -42.17 7.39
N PRO A 401 0.21 -41.98 7.61
CA PRO A 401 -0.39 -40.67 7.87
C PRO A 401 0.23 -39.90 9.05
N ALA A 402 0.77 -40.60 10.04
CA ALA A 402 1.45 -39.97 11.18
C ALA A 402 2.78 -39.31 10.78
N GLU A 403 3.54 -39.90 9.85
CA GLU A 403 4.80 -39.35 9.34
C GLU A 403 4.55 -38.05 8.59
N LEU A 404 3.49 -38.03 7.76
CA LEU A 404 3.03 -36.82 7.08
C LEU A 404 2.67 -35.71 8.08
N LYS A 405 1.95 -36.06 9.16
CA LYS A 405 1.54 -35.12 10.21
C LYS A 405 2.72 -34.60 11.04
N VAL A 406 3.75 -35.41 11.26
CA VAL A 406 5.01 -34.98 11.91
C VAL A 406 5.81 -34.08 10.98
N ALA A 407 5.95 -34.43 9.71
CA ALA A 407 6.62 -33.58 8.72
C ALA A 407 5.93 -32.21 8.58
N GLN A 408 4.59 -32.19 8.56
CA GLN A 408 3.79 -30.95 8.61
C GLN A 408 4.12 -30.12 9.86
N ARG A 409 4.05 -30.71 11.06
CA ARG A 409 4.37 -30.00 12.31
C ARG A 409 5.81 -29.47 12.39
N LEU A 410 6.77 -30.12 11.73
CA LEU A 410 8.16 -29.67 11.70
C LEU A 410 8.38 -28.51 10.71
N LEU A 411 7.52 -28.40 9.70
CA LEU A 411 7.48 -27.26 8.78
C LEU A 411 6.68 -26.09 9.38
N ASP A 412 5.63 -26.40 10.14
CA ASP A 412 4.82 -25.45 10.90
C ASP A 412 5.62 -24.92 12.10
N ARG A 413 6.36 -23.83 11.91
CA ARG A 413 6.93 -23.09 13.04
C ARG A 413 5.79 -22.28 13.70
N PRO A 414 5.57 -22.40 15.03
CA PRO A 414 4.58 -21.57 15.70
C PRO A 414 5.12 -20.13 15.78
N GLY A 415 4.69 -19.28 14.84
CA GLY A 415 5.06 -17.88 14.77
C GLY A 415 4.49 -17.20 13.52
N GLU A 416 3.41 -16.44 13.70
CA GLU A 416 2.74 -15.52 12.76
C GLU A 416 3.22 -15.56 11.29
N GLU A 417 2.58 -16.42 10.51
CA GLU A 417 2.76 -16.45 9.05
C GLU A 417 2.00 -15.28 8.40
N ARG A 418 2.70 -14.16 8.21
CA ARG A 418 2.31 -13.11 7.24
C ARG A 418 3.30 -13.10 6.06
N GLY A 419 3.08 -14.03 5.12
CA GLY A 419 3.40 -13.90 3.68
C GLY A 419 4.77 -14.34 3.11
N THR A 420 4.69 -14.76 1.83
CA THR A 420 5.63 -14.81 0.67
C THR A 420 7.13 -15.19 0.75
N VAL A 421 7.80 -15.27 1.89
CA VAL A 421 9.23 -15.72 1.92
C VAL A 421 9.39 -17.24 2.07
N GLN A 422 8.59 -17.89 2.90
CA GLN A 422 8.70 -19.33 3.16
C GLN A 422 8.16 -20.16 1.98
N ALA A 423 6.90 -19.95 1.61
CA ALA A 423 6.43 -19.60 0.27
C ALA A 423 7.32 -19.86 -0.96
N ALA A 424 8.13 -18.87 -1.36
CA ALA A 424 8.95 -18.91 -2.57
C ALA A 424 10.12 -19.90 -2.45
N ALA A 425 10.50 -20.27 -1.22
CA ALA A 425 11.55 -21.26 -0.97
C ALA A 425 11.05 -22.71 -0.99
N SER A 426 9.73 -22.95 -0.98
CA SER A 426 9.10 -24.28 -0.95
C SER A 426 8.47 -24.69 -2.28
N GLY A 427 9.17 -24.44 -3.40
CA GLY A 427 8.78 -24.94 -4.72
C GLY A 427 8.85 -26.47 -4.80
N SER A 428 7.76 -27.16 -4.43
CA SER A 428 7.61 -28.60 -4.64
C SER A 428 6.13 -29.04 -4.59
N ASP A 429 5.61 -29.52 -5.72
CA ASP A 429 4.18 -29.75 -6.04
C ASP A 429 3.45 -30.91 -5.32
N ARG A 430 3.68 -31.21 -4.05
CA ARG A 430 2.94 -32.36 -3.45
C ARG A 430 2.81 -32.43 -1.91
N PHE A 431 2.89 -31.30 -1.23
CA PHE A 431 2.59 -31.18 0.21
C PHE A 431 1.48 -30.19 0.46
N PRO A 432 0.81 -30.21 1.63
CA PRO A 432 -0.11 -29.14 1.96
C PRO A 432 0.70 -27.85 2.05
N ARG A 433 0.67 -27.13 0.92
CA ARG A 433 1.08 -25.76 0.73
C ARG A 433 0.32 -24.94 1.77
N CYS A 434 0.99 -24.01 2.43
CA CYS A 434 0.29 -23.02 3.25
C CYS A 434 -0.75 -22.35 2.32
N GLU A 435 -2.04 -22.45 2.67
CA GLU A 435 -3.16 -22.13 1.76
C GLU A 435 -3.07 -20.72 1.17
N ALA A 436 -2.47 -19.76 1.91
CA ALA A 436 -2.24 -18.40 1.45
C ALA A 436 -1.25 -18.27 0.27
N LEU A 437 -0.48 -19.31 -0.02
CA LEU A 437 0.51 -19.36 -1.09
C LEU A 437 0.04 -20.05 -2.35
N ASP A 438 -0.91 -20.97 -2.24
CA ASP A 438 -1.61 -21.50 -3.40
C ASP A 438 -2.47 -20.42 -4.03
N ASP A 439 -3.12 -19.60 -3.21
CA ASP A 439 -3.86 -18.45 -3.67
C ASP A 439 -2.91 -17.46 -4.39
N ALA A 440 -1.87 -16.96 -3.72
CA ALA A 440 -0.97 -15.97 -4.32
C ALA A 440 -0.07 -16.50 -5.47
N GLY A 441 0.16 -17.82 -5.51
CA GLY A 441 0.94 -18.53 -6.53
C GLY A 441 0.10 -19.19 -7.61
N SER A 442 -1.24 -19.04 -7.58
CA SER A 442 -2.11 -19.51 -8.65
C SER A 442 -1.74 -18.77 -9.93
N LEU A 443 -1.30 -19.53 -10.93
CA LEU A 443 -1.05 -19.05 -12.28
C LEU A 443 -2.36 -18.90 -13.07
N LEU A 444 -3.45 -19.47 -12.55
CA LEU A 444 -4.76 -19.40 -13.17
C LEU A 444 -5.47 -18.13 -12.73
N HIS A 445 -6.13 -17.49 -13.69
CA HIS A 445 -7.01 -16.35 -13.43
C HIS A 445 -8.12 -16.71 -12.43
N ILE A 446 -8.68 -17.93 -12.55
CA ILE A 446 -9.70 -18.46 -11.64
C ILE A 446 -9.31 -19.86 -11.17
N ASP A 447 -9.41 -20.10 -9.86
CA ASP A 447 -9.28 -21.41 -9.23
C ASP A 447 -10.39 -21.62 -8.18
N ILE A 448 -10.71 -22.87 -7.84
CA ILE A 448 -11.84 -23.23 -6.97
C ILE A 448 -11.38 -23.91 -5.69
N GLY A 449 -11.98 -23.49 -4.57
CA GLY A 449 -11.79 -24.13 -3.28
C GLY A 449 -12.44 -25.52 -3.19
N PRO A 450 -12.33 -26.19 -2.04
CA PRO A 450 -12.96 -27.47 -1.82
C PRO A 450 -14.50 -27.37 -1.87
N PRO A 451 -15.20 -28.45 -2.29
CA PRO A 451 -16.65 -28.47 -2.25
C PRO A 451 -17.15 -28.52 -0.80
N THR A 452 -18.25 -27.83 -0.52
CA THR A 452 -18.80 -27.67 0.83
C THR A 452 -19.40 -28.97 1.37
N SER A 453 -19.76 -29.89 0.48
CA SER A 453 -20.31 -31.20 0.80
C SER A 453 -19.78 -32.24 -0.19
N ARG A 454 -19.69 -33.49 0.28
CA ARG A 454 -19.37 -34.64 -0.59
C ARG A 454 -20.53 -35.01 -1.52
N SER A 455 -21.73 -34.51 -1.24
CA SER A 455 -22.95 -34.75 -2.02
C SER A 455 -23.47 -33.45 -2.62
N ARG A 456 -24.21 -33.56 -3.73
CA ARG A 456 -24.89 -32.41 -4.33
C ARG A 456 -25.96 -31.88 -3.38
N THR A 457 -26.15 -30.57 -3.39
CA THR A 457 -27.09 -29.87 -2.52
C THR A 457 -28.24 -29.31 -3.36
N PRO A 458 -29.50 -29.38 -2.88
CA PRO A 458 -30.64 -28.82 -3.59
C PRO A 458 -30.50 -27.31 -3.85
N LEU A 459 -30.89 -26.89 -5.06
CA LEU A 459 -31.00 -25.50 -5.48
C LEU A 459 -32.33 -24.89 -5.03
N SER A 460 -32.36 -23.57 -4.86
CA SER A 460 -33.62 -22.84 -4.64
C SER A 460 -34.50 -22.83 -5.88
N SER A 461 -35.81 -22.72 -5.73
CA SER A 461 -36.75 -22.62 -6.86
C SER A 461 -36.44 -21.45 -7.79
N ALA A 462 -35.92 -20.34 -7.25
CA ALA A 462 -35.48 -19.19 -8.01
C ALA A 462 -34.24 -19.51 -8.86
N ALA A 463 -33.26 -20.23 -8.30
CA ALA A 463 -32.07 -20.68 -9.02
C ALA A 463 -32.43 -21.63 -10.16
N ILE A 464 -33.31 -22.60 -9.91
CA ILE A 464 -33.77 -23.56 -10.93
C ILE A 464 -34.48 -22.83 -12.07
N ARG A 465 -35.31 -21.82 -11.77
CA ARG A 465 -35.97 -21.01 -12.81
C ARG A 465 -34.95 -20.25 -13.65
N HIS A 466 -34.02 -19.54 -13.02
CA HIS A 466 -33.01 -18.78 -13.73
C HIS A 466 -32.13 -19.67 -14.64
N LEU A 467 -31.66 -20.80 -14.12
CA LEU A 467 -30.85 -21.75 -14.90
C LEU A 467 -31.64 -22.39 -16.05
N HIS A 468 -32.93 -22.66 -15.83
CA HIS A 468 -33.83 -23.15 -16.89
C HIS A 468 -33.92 -22.14 -18.03
N ASP A 469 -34.11 -20.87 -17.71
CA ASP A 469 -34.21 -19.81 -18.70
C ASP A 469 -32.88 -19.63 -19.42
N PHE A 470 -31.76 -19.60 -18.68
CA PHE A 470 -30.41 -19.52 -19.23
C PHE A 470 -30.07 -20.63 -20.24
N TYR A 471 -30.34 -21.90 -19.89
CA TYR A 471 -30.06 -23.01 -20.81
C TYR A 471 -30.99 -23.05 -22.02
N ASN A 472 -32.11 -22.34 -21.96
CA ASN A 472 -33.10 -22.24 -23.03
C ASN A 472 -33.04 -20.91 -23.82
N THR A 473 -32.08 -20.03 -23.50
CA THR A 473 -31.83 -18.77 -24.21
C THR A 473 -31.45 -19.04 -25.68
N ASN A 474 -31.67 -18.06 -26.56
CA ASN A 474 -31.37 -18.13 -28.01
C ASN A 474 -32.13 -19.23 -28.78
N GLY A 475 -33.27 -19.68 -28.27
CA GLY A 475 -34.18 -20.60 -28.96
C GLY A 475 -33.78 -22.09 -28.87
N GLU A 476 -32.67 -22.40 -28.22
CA GLU A 476 -32.21 -23.77 -28.02
C GLU A 476 -32.92 -24.38 -26.81
N ARG A 477 -33.99 -25.14 -27.00
CA ARG A 477 -34.70 -25.83 -25.90
C ARG A 477 -33.88 -27.01 -25.35
N ARG A 478 -32.82 -26.74 -24.58
CA ARG A 478 -31.90 -27.74 -24.04
C ARG A 478 -32.42 -28.42 -22.77
N VAL A 479 -33.26 -27.75 -21.98
CA VAL A 479 -33.77 -28.29 -20.71
C VAL A 479 -35.28 -28.07 -20.53
N TYR A 480 -35.91 -28.91 -19.70
CA TYR A 480 -37.33 -28.79 -19.33
C TYR A 480 -37.56 -29.15 -17.85
N TYR A 481 -38.63 -28.64 -17.22
CA TYR A 481 -38.95 -29.04 -15.85
C TYR A 481 -39.40 -30.50 -15.77
N HIS A 482 -39.04 -31.22 -14.70
CA HIS A 482 -39.47 -32.62 -14.46
C HIS A 482 -41.00 -32.83 -14.54
N THR A 483 -41.78 -31.79 -14.23
CA THR A 483 -43.24 -31.79 -14.26
C THR A 483 -43.83 -31.41 -15.62
N SER A 484 -43.02 -31.02 -16.61
CA SER A 484 -43.48 -30.58 -17.92
C SER A 484 -44.06 -31.74 -18.74
N ARG A 485 -45.18 -31.46 -19.40
CA ARG A 485 -45.82 -32.39 -20.35
C ARG A 485 -45.18 -32.31 -21.75
N ASP A 486 -44.69 -31.13 -22.14
CA ASP A 486 -43.92 -30.94 -23.36
C ASP A 486 -42.44 -31.29 -23.12
N ARG A 487 -41.91 -32.25 -23.89
CA ARG A 487 -40.54 -32.77 -23.75
C ARG A 487 -39.84 -32.67 -25.11
N PRO A 488 -39.12 -31.57 -25.38
CA PRO A 488 -38.44 -31.36 -26.65
C PRO A 488 -37.44 -32.50 -26.93
N ARG A 489 -37.33 -32.94 -28.19
CA ARG A 489 -36.38 -34.00 -28.57
C ARG A 489 -34.95 -33.52 -28.36
N GLY A 490 -34.14 -34.32 -27.65
CA GLY A 490 -32.75 -34.01 -27.32
C GLY A 490 -32.57 -33.16 -26.06
N ALA A 491 -33.66 -32.65 -25.46
CA ALA A 491 -33.62 -31.92 -24.20
C ALA A 491 -33.54 -32.86 -22.99
N HIS A 492 -33.02 -32.35 -21.88
CA HIS A 492 -32.91 -33.09 -20.62
C HIS A 492 -33.69 -32.42 -19.50
N PRO A 493 -34.18 -33.18 -18.49
CA PRO A 493 -34.80 -32.55 -17.34
C PRO A 493 -33.75 -31.70 -16.61
N ILE A 494 -34.17 -30.52 -16.14
CA ILE A 494 -33.28 -29.64 -15.37
C ILE A 494 -32.91 -30.29 -14.04
N SER A 495 -31.62 -30.32 -13.72
CA SER A 495 -31.15 -30.80 -12.42
C SER A 495 -31.58 -29.83 -11.33
N THR A 496 -31.96 -30.37 -10.18
CA THR A 496 -32.39 -29.58 -9.02
C THR A 496 -31.29 -29.43 -7.98
N ASP A 497 -30.10 -29.96 -8.24
CA ASP A 497 -28.99 -30.00 -7.28
C ASP A 497 -27.70 -29.45 -7.90
N ALA A 498 -26.87 -28.83 -7.06
CA ALA A 498 -25.59 -28.24 -7.45
C ALA A 498 -24.45 -28.67 -6.52
N VAL A 499 -23.21 -28.43 -6.96
CA VAL A 499 -22.01 -28.61 -6.15
C VAL A 499 -21.52 -27.23 -5.73
N PHE A 500 -21.61 -26.93 -4.43
CA PHE A 500 -21.22 -25.64 -3.85
C PHE A 500 -19.77 -25.67 -3.36
N TYR A 501 -19.11 -24.52 -3.38
CA TYR A 501 -17.69 -24.35 -3.00
C TYR A 501 -17.53 -23.44 -1.78
N GLU A 502 -16.50 -23.73 -0.96
CA GLU A 502 -16.18 -22.94 0.23
C GLU A 502 -15.64 -21.55 -0.13
N TYR A 503 -14.91 -21.43 -1.24
CA TYR A 503 -14.38 -20.19 -1.80
C TYR A 503 -14.01 -20.39 -3.28
N ALA A 504 -13.73 -19.29 -3.96
CA ALA A 504 -12.99 -19.29 -5.22
C ALA A 504 -11.84 -18.29 -5.14
N ILE A 505 -10.85 -18.48 -5.99
CA ILE A 505 -9.67 -17.63 -6.10
C ILE A 505 -9.78 -16.88 -7.44
N LEU A 506 -9.74 -15.55 -7.37
CA LEU A 506 -9.70 -14.67 -8.54
C LEU A 506 -8.39 -13.88 -8.52
N ASP A 507 -7.55 -14.05 -9.54
CA ASP A 507 -6.21 -13.44 -9.65
C ASP A 507 -5.33 -13.59 -8.41
N GLY A 508 -5.47 -14.75 -7.76
CA GLY A 508 -4.77 -15.11 -6.54
C GLY A 508 -5.34 -14.53 -5.25
N ARG A 509 -6.58 -14.04 -5.29
CA ARG A 509 -7.33 -13.52 -4.13
C ARG A 509 -8.52 -14.41 -3.82
N ARG A 510 -8.59 -14.88 -2.58
CA ARG A 510 -9.69 -15.69 -2.09
C ARG A 510 -10.94 -14.82 -1.89
N ILE A 511 -12.01 -15.18 -2.58
CA ILE A 511 -13.36 -14.66 -2.40
C ILE A 511 -14.17 -15.72 -1.67
N ILE A 512 -14.61 -15.38 -0.45
CA ILE A 512 -15.38 -16.29 0.41
C ILE A 512 -16.82 -15.80 0.38
N PRO A 513 -17.79 -16.61 -0.07
CA PRO A 513 -19.19 -16.21 -0.12
C PRO A 513 -19.78 -16.00 1.27
N THR A 514 -20.76 -15.10 1.39
CA THR A 514 -21.41 -14.76 2.67
C THR A 514 -22.06 -15.98 3.33
N SER A 515 -22.57 -16.95 2.56
CA SER A 515 -23.11 -18.21 3.10
C SER A 515 -22.10 -19.08 3.84
N ARG A 516 -20.80 -18.82 3.66
CA ARG A 516 -19.68 -19.54 4.30
C ARG A 516 -18.89 -18.69 5.26
N ASN A 517 -19.20 -17.39 5.35
CA ASN A 517 -18.47 -16.52 6.24
C ASN A 517 -18.88 -16.79 7.70
N LEU A 518 -17.95 -17.32 8.49
CA LEU A 518 -18.13 -17.55 9.93
C LEU A 518 -18.11 -16.24 10.72
N ARG A 519 -17.61 -15.15 10.13
CA ARG A 519 -17.60 -13.81 10.71
C ARG A 519 -18.87 -13.08 10.29
N LYS A 520 -19.47 -12.31 11.20
CA LYS A 520 -20.62 -11.43 10.91
C LYS A 520 -20.24 -10.20 10.04
N ASN A 521 -19.27 -10.34 9.14
CA ASN A 521 -18.83 -9.27 8.24
C ASN A 521 -18.77 -9.81 6.80
N CYS A 522 -18.98 -8.96 5.80
CA CYS A 522 -19.00 -9.31 4.38
C CYS A 522 -17.69 -8.95 3.67
N GLY A 523 -16.64 -8.59 4.40
CA GLY A 523 -15.39 -8.08 3.81
C GLY A 523 -14.73 -8.99 2.76
N SER A 524 -14.97 -10.30 2.79
CA SER A 524 -14.44 -11.24 1.77
C SER A 524 -15.41 -11.55 0.61
N SER A 525 -16.67 -11.11 0.68
CA SER A 525 -17.73 -11.41 -0.30
C SER A 525 -18.18 -10.22 -1.14
N ILE A 526 -17.81 -8.99 -0.78
CA ILE A 526 -18.21 -7.81 -1.55
C ILE A 526 -17.35 -7.69 -2.80
N VAL A 527 -18.00 -7.63 -3.96
CA VAL A 527 -17.34 -7.69 -5.26
C VAL A 527 -17.89 -6.65 -6.24
N LYS A 528 -17.01 -6.23 -7.16
CA LYS A 528 -17.31 -5.47 -8.36
C LYS A 528 -17.55 -6.44 -9.51
N VAL A 529 -18.64 -6.26 -10.24
CA VAL A 529 -19.03 -7.10 -11.37
C VAL A 529 -19.20 -6.23 -12.60
N SER A 530 -18.74 -6.72 -13.75
CA SER A 530 -19.08 -6.12 -15.05
C SER A 530 -20.07 -7.02 -15.78
N LEU A 531 -21.23 -6.46 -16.13
CA LEU A 531 -22.32 -7.20 -16.76
C LEU A 531 -23.00 -6.30 -17.79
N GLU A 532 -23.01 -6.74 -19.06
CA GLU A 532 -23.62 -5.99 -20.18
C GLU A 532 -23.14 -4.52 -20.29
N GLY A 533 -21.87 -4.27 -19.96
CA GLY A 533 -21.28 -2.93 -19.98
C GLY A 533 -21.54 -2.08 -18.74
N GLN A 534 -22.34 -2.56 -17.78
CA GLN A 534 -22.58 -1.91 -16.50
C GLN A 534 -21.66 -2.47 -15.41
N VAL A 535 -21.15 -1.57 -14.58
CA VAL A 535 -20.37 -1.92 -13.39
C VAL A 535 -21.29 -1.91 -12.19
N LEU A 536 -21.39 -3.06 -11.51
CA LEU A 536 -22.31 -3.29 -10.40
C LEU A 536 -21.54 -3.71 -9.13
N GLY A 537 -22.08 -3.35 -7.97
CA GLY A 537 -21.57 -3.73 -6.66
C GLY A 537 -22.52 -4.68 -5.93
N GLY A 538 -22.01 -5.77 -5.37
CA GLY A 538 -22.85 -6.71 -4.63
C GLY A 538 -22.09 -7.64 -3.71
N GLU A 539 -22.84 -8.36 -2.89
CA GLU A 539 -22.33 -9.42 -2.03
C GLU A 539 -22.48 -10.78 -2.72
N LEU A 540 -21.39 -11.52 -2.79
CA LEU A 540 -21.37 -12.90 -3.25
C LEU A 540 -21.97 -13.82 -2.18
N VAL A 541 -23.16 -14.37 -2.44
CA VAL A 541 -23.91 -15.23 -1.51
C VAL A 541 -23.41 -16.66 -1.56
N ALA A 542 -23.17 -17.21 -2.76
CA ALA A 542 -22.74 -18.59 -2.96
C ALA A 542 -21.97 -18.77 -4.28
N ILE A 543 -21.15 -19.82 -4.34
CA ILE A 543 -20.38 -20.22 -5.52
C ILE A 543 -20.69 -21.70 -5.79
N PHE A 544 -21.04 -22.04 -7.03
CA PHE A 544 -21.40 -23.42 -7.36
C PHE A 544 -21.20 -23.79 -8.83
N HIS A 545 -21.03 -25.09 -9.08
CA HIS A 545 -21.25 -25.68 -10.40
C HIS A 545 -22.63 -26.33 -10.43
N HIS A 546 -23.34 -26.20 -11.55
CA HIS A 546 -24.61 -26.86 -11.78
C HIS A 546 -24.46 -27.98 -12.81
N PRO A 547 -24.40 -29.26 -12.38
CA PRO A 547 -24.20 -30.38 -13.29
C PRO A 547 -25.48 -30.71 -14.05
N GLN A 548 -25.61 -30.16 -15.26
CA GLN A 548 -26.72 -30.35 -16.19
C GLN A 548 -26.33 -31.25 -17.37
N LYS A 549 -27.16 -32.27 -17.64
CA LYS A 549 -26.95 -33.12 -18.81
C LYS A 549 -27.30 -32.35 -20.08
N GLY A 550 -26.45 -32.44 -21.10
CA GLY A 550 -26.62 -31.75 -22.39
C GLY A 550 -26.35 -30.25 -22.36
N ALA A 551 -25.71 -29.75 -21.30
CA ALA A 551 -25.23 -28.38 -21.19
C ALA A 551 -23.74 -28.36 -20.83
N ASP A 552 -23.14 -27.18 -20.93
CA ASP A 552 -21.80 -26.94 -20.44
C ASP A 552 -21.78 -26.91 -18.91
N ASN A 553 -21.03 -27.84 -18.32
CA ASN A 553 -20.90 -28.02 -16.87
C ASN A 553 -19.63 -27.37 -16.31
N THR A 554 -18.89 -26.63 -17.15
CA THR A 554 -17.65 -25.93 -16.76
C THR A 554 -17.91 -24.53 -16.21
N ILE A 555 -19.14 -24.00 -16.38
CA ILE A 555 -19.49 -22.66 -15.92
C ILE A 555 -19.61 -22.64 -14.40
N LEU A 556 -18.67 -21.95 -13.76
CA LEU A 556 -18.74 -21.61 -12.35
C LEU A 556 -19.75 -20.46 -12.15
N TRP A 557 -20.76 -20.69 -11.32
CA TRP A 557 -21.81 -19.71 -11.03
C TRP A 557 -21.56 -18.98 -9.72
N ALA A 558 -21.90 -17.70 -9.71
CA ALA A 558 -21.96 -16.84 -8.56
C ALA A 558 -23.43 -16.45 -8.29
N GLU A 559 -23.91 -16.71 -7.07
CA GLU A 559 -25.17 -16.15 -6.58
C GLU A 559 -24.89 -14.80 -5.92
N MET A 560 -25.57 -13.76 -6.38
CA MET A 560 -25.35 -12.37 -6.00
C MET A 560 -26.49 -11.81 -5.18
N ARG A 561 -26.17 -10.86 -4.31
CA ARG A 561 -27.11 -9.94 -3.68
C ARG A 561 -26.64 -8.51 -4.00
N TRP A 562 -27.40 -7.80 -4.82
CA TRP A 562 -27.02 -6.50 -5.36
C TRP A 562 -27.34 -5.36 -4.40
N MET A 563 -26.35 -4.52 -4.12
CA MET A 563 -26.55 -3.29 -3.34
C MET A 563 -27.25 -2.25 -4.22
N LYS A 564 -28.07 -1.38 -3.62
CA LYS A 564 -28.71 -0.27 -4.36
C LYS A 564 -27.78 0.94 -4.39
N GLU A 565 -27.33 1.33 -5.58
CA GLU A 565 -26.49 2.52 -5.76
C GLU A 565 -27.30 3.79 -5.47
N LEU A 566 -26.66 4.79 -4.87
CA LEU A 566 -27.23 6.11 -4.64
C LEU A 566 -26.42 7.13 -5.44
N ASP A 567 -27.11 7.98 -6.18
CA ASP A 567 -26.52 9.18 -6.81
C ASP A 567 -26.38 10.29 -5.76
N LEU A 568 -25.53 10.03 -4.76
CA LEU A 568 -25.22 10.93 -3.66
C LEU A 568 -23.71 10.96 -3.43
N VAL A 569 -23.21 12.12 -3.03
CA VAL A 569 -21.81 12.31 -2.65
C VAL A 569 -21.75 12.68 -1.17
N PRO A 570 -20.90 12.03 -0.36
CA PRO A 570 -20.93 12.21 1.10
C PRO A 570 -20.25 13.51 1.58
N VAL A 571 -19.59 14.26 0.70
CA VAL A 571 -18.87 15.50 1.00
C VAL A 571 -19.24 16.55 -0.04
N GLU A 572 -19.46 17.78 0.40
CA GLU A 572 -19.79 18.89 -0.48
C GLU A 572 -18.68 19.14 -1.52
N GLY A 573 -19.06 19.45 -2.77
CA GLY A 573 -18.12 19.74 -3.85
C GLY A 573 -17.53 18.52 -4.56
N ASP A 574 -17.80 17.30 -4.09
CA ASP A 574 -17.30 16.04 -4.67
C ASP A 574 -15.77 16.04 -4.93
N PRO A 575 -14.96 15.99 -3.86
CA PRO A 575 -13.50 16.02 -4.01
C PRO A 575 -12.94 14.80 -4.76
N TRP A 576 -13.72 13.72 -4.93
CA TRP A 576 -13.30 12.51 -5.63
C TRP A 576 -13.45 12.58 -7.14
N ARG A 577 -14.23 13.54 -7.67
CA ARG A 577 -14.48 13.70 -9.11
C ARG A 577 -13.22 13.78 -9.95
N HIS A 578 -12.16 14.36 -9.40
CA HIS A 578 -10.86 14.53 -10.09
C HIS A 578 -9.97 13.27 -10.05
N TYR A 579 -10.42 12.23 -9.33
CA TYR A 579 -9.68 11.00 -9.06
C TYR A 579 -10.54 9.74 -9.33
N PRO A 580 -11.05 9.56 -10.56
CA PRO A 580 -11.92 8.43 -10.91
C PRO A 580 -11.29 7.06 -10.66
N GLU A 581 -9.96 6.97 -10.63
CA GLU A 581 -9.19 5.75 -10.40
C GLU A 581 -9.37 5.18 -8.98
N LEU A 582 -9.90 5.98 -8.05
CA LEU A 582 -10.32 5.49 -6.73
C LEU A 582 -11.58 4.62 -6.82
N GLU A 583 -12.47 4.86 -7.80
CA GLU A 583 -13.77 4.20 -7.99
C GLU A 583 -14.63 4.20 -6.72
N LEU A 584 -14.80 5.38 -6.13
CA LEU A 584 -15.68 5.54 -4.99
C LEU A 584 -17.14 5.47 -5.45
N ARG A 585 -17.95 4.67 -4.76
CA ARG A 585 -19.39 4.51 -5.04
C ARG A 585 -20.18 4.56 -3.74
N CYS A 586 -21.37 5.16 -3.79
CA CYS A 586 -22.26 5.30 -2.65
C CYS A 586 -23.48 4.39 -2.80
N TRP A 587 -23.91 3.77 -1.71
CA TRP A 587 -24.99 2.78 -1.71
C TRP A 587 -25.92 3.00 -0.54
N ALA A 588 -27.19 2.65 -0.73
CA ALA A 588 -28.17 2.68 0.33
C ALA A 588 -27.79 1.69 1.44
N LEU A 589 -27.81 2.18 2.66
CA LEU A 589 -27.36 1.42 3.82
C LEU A 589 -28.32 0.26 4.11
N ASP A 590 -27.78 -0.96 4.18
CA ASP A 590 -28.55 -2.18 4.48
C ASP A 590 -29.69 -2.47 3.47
N GLU A 591 -29.67 -1.84 2.29
CA GLU A 591 -30.66 -2.04 1.23
C GLU A 591 -30.09 -2.76 0.01
N TYR A 592 -30.88 -3.71 -0.50
CA TYR A 592 -30.54 -4.54 -1.64
C TYR A 592 -31.70 -4.62 -2.63
N HIS A 593 -31.40 -4.90 -3.89
CA HIS A 593 -32.45 -5.19 -4.88
C HIS A 593 -33.23 -6.47 -4.51
N ASP A 594 -34.55 -6.39 -4.61
CA ASP A 594 -35.44 -7.52 -4.35
C ASP A 594 -35.55 -8.44 -5.57
N SER A 595 -35.92 -9.70 -5.35
CA SER A 595 -36.04 -10.69 -6.44
C SER A 595 -37.16 -10.42 -7.45
N GLY A 596 -38.01 -9.42 -7.20
CA GLY A 596 -39.12 -9.02 -8.07
C GLY A 596 -38.99 -7.61 -8.63
N ASP A 597 -37.87 -6.92 -8.35
CA ASP A 597 -37.56 -5.62 -8.90
C ASP A 597 -37.17 -5.78 -10.38
N PRO A 598 -37.91 -5.16 -11.32
CA PRO A 598 -37.65 -5.29 -12.76
C PRO A 598 -36.29 -4.69 -13.16
N ASP A 599 -35.77 -3.76 -12.36
CA ASP A 599 -34.49 -3.09 -12.60
C ASP A 599 -33.33 -3.80 -11.88
N ALA A 600 -33.61 -4.89 -11.15
CA ALA A 600 -32.58 -5.66 -10.44
C ALA A 600 -31.69 -6.45 -11.42
N PRO A 601 -30.35 -6.39 -11.25
CA PRO A 601 -29.47 -7.22 -12.05
C PRO A 601 -29.68 -8.72 -11.79
N PRO A 602 -29.28 -9.60 -12.72
CA PRO A 602 -29.46 -11.05 -12.57
C PRO A 602 -28.87 -11.58 -11.26
N ARG A 603 -29.67 -12.33 -10.49
CA ARG A 603 -29.24 -12.93 -9.21
C ARG A 603 -28.13 -13.97 -9.39
N PHE A 604 -28.08 -14.65 -10.53
CA PHE A 604 -27.04 -15.64 -10.82
C PHE A 604 -26.26 -15.18 -12.05
N ILE A 605 -24.95 -15.19 -11.93
CA ILE A 605 -24.04 -14.72 -12.98
C ILE A 605 -22.91 -15.73 -13.14
N PRO A 606 -22.26 -15.82 -14.31
CA PRO A 606 -20.98 -16.49 -14.42
C PRO A 606 -19.96 -15.83 -13.48
N PHE A 607 -19.27 -16.62 -12.65
CA PHE A 607 -18.23 -16.15 -11.74
C PHE A 607 -17.14 -15.30 -12.44
N PRO A 608 -16.70 -15.59 -13.68
CA PRO A 608 -15.75 -14.74 -14.41
C PRO A 608 -16.20 -13.30 -14.68
N SER A 609 -17.49 -12.98 -14.48
CA SER A 609 -17.99 -11.60 -14.60
C SER A 609 -17.56 -10.72 -13.41
N ILE A 610 -17.11 -11.33 -12.32
CA ILE A 610 -16.54 -10.64 -11.16
C ILE A 610 -15.15 -10.12 -11.54
N GLN A 611 -14.94 -8.81 -11.41
CA GLN A 611 -13.66 -8.17 -11.71
C GLN A 611 -12.71 -8.19 -10.51
N CYS A 612 -13.20 -7.77 -9.34
CA CYS A 612 -12.39 -7.70 -8.12
C CYS A 612 -13.25 -7.63 -6.86
N GLN A 613 -12.60 -7.72 -5.69
CA GLN A 613 -13.25 -7.44 -4.40
C GLN A 613 -13.30 -5.93 -4.14
N LEU A 614 -14.33 -5.48 -3.43
CA LEU A 614 -14.45 -4.11 -2.92
C LEU A 614 -14.17 -4.09 -1.41
N ALA A 615 -13.75 -2.94 -0.91
CA ALA A 615 -13.84 -2.63 0.52
C ALA A 615 -15.01 -1.68 0.75
N ARG A 616 -15.71 -1.83 1.87
CA ARG A 616 -16.93 -1.08 2.20
C ARG A 616 -16.80 -0.42 3.58
N GLY A 617 -17.09 0.87 3.64
CA GLY A 617 -17.21 1.63 4.87
C GLY A 617 -18.66 2.06 5.11
N ARG A 618 -19.06 2.16 6.38
CA ARG A 618 -20.34 2.76 6.78
C ARG A 618 -20.13 4.22 7.13
N CYS A 619 -20.89 5.10 6.50
CA CYS A 619 -20.88 6.54 6.76
C CYS A 619 -22.19 6.92 7.46
N ASP A 620 -22.11 7.12 8.78
CA ASP A 620 -23.26 7.36 9.65
C ASP A 620 -23.46 8.83 10.06
N TRP A 621 -22.60 9.72 9.56
CA TRP A 621 -22.62 11.17 9.81
C TRP A 621 -23.26 11.98 8.67
N VAL A 622 -23.66 11.32 7.58
CA VAL A 622 -24.43 11.91 6.48
C VAL A 622 -25.89 11.48 6.57
N GLU A 623 -26.81 12.32 6.09
CA GLU A 623 -28.24 11.99 6.02
C GLU A 623 -28.69 11.92 4.54
N PRO A 624 -29.15 10.75 4.05
CA PRO A 624 -29.26 9.46 4.75
C PRO A 624 -27.90 8.81 4.99
N ALA A 625 -27.80 7.99 6.04
CA ALA A 625 -26.63 7.14 6.26
C ALA A 625 -26.46 6.17 5.08
N LEU A 626 -25.22 5.95 4.66
CA LEU A 626 -24.91 5.22 3.43
C LEU A 626 -23.69 4.31 3.60
N TRP A 627 -23.54 3.38 2.66
CA TRP A 627 -22.28 2.68 2.44
C TRP A 627 -21.46 3.40 1.39
N VAL A 628 -20.15 3.43 1.60
CA VAL A 628 -19.19 3.84 0.58
C VAL A 628 -18.29 2.67 0.26
N THR A 629 -18.11 2.35 -1.01
CA THR A 629 -17.15 1.35 -1.45
C THR A 629 -16.00 1.98 -2.19
N ILE A 630 -14.83 1.35 -2.08
CA ILE A 630 -13.66 1.64 -2.90
C ILE A 630 -13.14 0.34 -3.52
N THR A 631 -12.68 0.42 -4.77
CA THR A 631 -12.17 -0.76 -5.46
C THR A 631 -10.83 -1.23 -4.92
N LEU A 632 -10.66 -2.54 -4.80
CA LEU A 632 -9.38 -3.18 -4.51
C LEU A 632 -8.73 -3.75 -5.78
N ASP A 633 -9.17 -3.29 -6.95
CA ASP A 633 -8.56 -3.66 -8.21
C ASP A 633 -7.05 -3.36 -8.21
N ARG A 634 -6.30 -4.24 -8.87
CA ARG A 634 -4.85 -4.14 -9.07
C ARG A 634 -4.50 -3.71 -10.49
N HIS A 635 -5.48 -3.72 -11.38
CA HIS A 635 -5.35 -3.23 -12.74
C HIS A 635 -5.92 -1.81 -12.77
N PRO A 636 -5.21 -0.84 -13.35
CA PRO A 636 -5.84 0.43 -13.71
C PRO A 636 -7.05 0.06 -14.56
N THR A 637 -8.25 0.45 -14.13
CA THR A 637 -9.42 0.35 -14.99
C THR A 637 -9.06 1.11 -16.26
N ALA A 638 -9.23 0.49 -17.42
CA ALA A 638 -9.07 1.18 -18.69
C ALA A 638 -10.14 2.27 -18.75
N PHE A 639 -9.81 3.48 -18.30
CA PHE A 639 -10.74 4.61 -18.25
C PHE A 639 -10.85 5.35 -19.59
N PHE A 640 -10.31 4.77 -20.67
CA PHE A 640 -10.30 5.37 -22.00
C PHE A 640 -10.43 4.30 -23.08
N ASP A 641 -11.52 3.52 -23.04
CA ASP A 641 -12.05 2.84 -24.22
C ASP A 641 -13.09 3.76 -24.88
N GLU A 642 -12.63 4.92 -25.37
CA GLU A 642 -13.33 5.71 -26.37
C GLU A 642 -12.31 6.65 -27.03
N ALA A 643 -11.99 6.35 -28.29
CA ALA A 643 -11.10 7.09 -29.22
C ALA A 643 -9.59 7.05 -28.93
N ASP A 644 -8.88 6.10 -29.55
CA ASP A 644 -7.73 6.37 -30.45
C ASP A 644 -7.11 5.02 -30.86
N ASP A 645 -7.79 4.37 -31.81
CA ASP A 645 -7.36 3.18 -32.54
C ASP A 645 -6.60 3.57 -33.82
N GLU A 646 -5.85 4.68 -33.77
CA GLU A 646 -4.88 5.06 -34.80
C GLU A 646 -3.52 5.16 -34.12
N TRP A 647 -2.45 4.71 -34.78
CA TRP A 647 -1.06 4.56 -34.27
C TRP A 647 -0.66 3.16 -33.75
N ILE A 648 -0.94 2.12 -34.54
CA ILE A 648 0.03 1.04 -34.76
C ILE A 648 0.24 0.88 -36.27
N ASN A 649 1.32 1.46 -36.80
CA ASN A 649 2.03 1.05 -38.00
C ASN A 649 3.53 1.34 -37.83
#